data_AF-A0A523MQY4-F1
#
_entry.id   AF-A0A523MQY4-F1
#
_cell.length_a   1.000
_cell.length_b   1.000
_cell.length_c   1.000
_cell.angle_alpha   90.00
_cell.angle_beta   90.00
_cell.angle_gamma   90.00
#
_symmetry.space_group_name_H-M   'P 1'
#
loop_
_entity.id
_entity.type
_entity.pdbx_description
1 polymer ?
#
loop_
_entity_poly.entity_id
_entity_poly.type
_entity_poly.pdbx_seq_one_letter_code
_entity_poly.pdbx_strand_id
1 'polypeptide(L)'
;MPPARPPVSVADRFRGERILLTGATGFLAKSILEKIVRAIPDVAQIYLLVRRCQRTSAAERVEREVISSSIFDRLRHTQGTRFADVMREKITAVEGDLGEDRLGLPDQAYDELARAVTCVINSAAACSFGEQLDRALQVNTIGPQRILQFAKDAGDIPLVHVSTCYVSGIREDDIPEDVLPPGHTVSTYIKGAKPTFHLDAEVQSMLAQCTEIRSAVADGERDEQVFADAYPSTYASDKIARERRDFADSAVVNLGKRLARFHGWTDTYPFTKALGEQLLVRERGSVPLVILRPSIIESSYEEPMPGWIDGLRMADPLITEAGKGNLPTFVGRADATLDLVPCDMVTNAILAAIPPAGALDWCEIYQIGSGHRNPLSLRRLSEMVYEAFTRRPSYDRAGEPLQATSCQCIPGHEFKRKLYRRMRHMQLVRDLYTRVGAKARARQARLTLRVLGRLRDFADLYGFYTSHSPRFLTDKTDALWDALSDEDRALFPFDATKIDWHDYIVERHVPGLQRMAGSKMRSKRTMHPRTLHRIADVRCLFDLYERTAEIYGDCTATQVCRSDTATGWVRYTYRQLVDAAAHVHTQLAELGLKVGDRIIIYSESNPEWVFAYMGAQRAGLVAVPLDPQLTPEEVSDIVTHTNAKLILVGRQTHRAFPTNGRNGPQPPVVRLQHPFVPDPTQPADPHASAPPPKQIRGPDDPASIIFVNGTTHPPKPVVLSHAECLSRVRESLSNGEQEAEESMISAPRMRDDDDFSRRIVSAFAQGACVSYIDQFA
;
A
#
# COMPACT_ATOMS: atom_id res chain seq x y z
N MET A 1 12.49 6.91 41.95
CA MET A 1 12.01 5.52 41.82
C MET A 1 10.57 5.60 41.34
N PRO A 2 10.19 4.94 40.24
CA PRO A 2 8.79 4.83 39.88
C PRO A 2 8.01 4.16 41.04
N PRO A 3 6.74 4.54 41.28
CA PRO A 3 5.93 3.90 42.32
C PRO A 3 5.88 2.38 42.09
N ALA A 4 5.97 1.61 43.17
CA ALA A 4 5.94 0.15 43.11
C ALA A 4 4.69 -0.32 42.37
N ARG A 5 4.87 -0.96 41.20
CA ARG A 5 3.76 -1.45 40.39
C ARG A 5 3.06 -2.60 41.10
N PRO A 6 1.72 -2.66 41.09
CA PRO A 6 1.00 -3.81 41.63
C PRO A 6 1.37 -5.08 40.83
N PRO A 7 1.37 -6.27 41.48
CA PRO A 7 1.86 -7.53 40.91
C PRO A 7 0.91 -8.15 39.86
N VAL A 8 0.12 -7.33 39.18
CA VAL A 8 -0.86 -7.78 38.18
C VAL A 8 -0.18 -7.85 36.82
N SER A 9 -0.33 -9.01 36.15
CA SER A 9 0.19 -9.25 34.80
C SER A 9 -0.31 -8.18 33.84
N VAL A 10 0.43 -7.90 32.78
CA VAL A 10 0.03 -6.92 31.75
C VAL A 10 -1.31 -7.34 31.15
N ALA A 11 -1.49 -8.62 30.81
CA ALA A 11 -2.71 -9.13 30.21
C ALA A 11 -3.94 -8.98 31.14
N ASP A 12 -3.80 -9.27 32.44
CA ASP A 12 -4.92 -9.17 33.39
C ASP A 12 -5.39 -7.72 33.58
N ARG A 13 -4.53 -6.72 33.36
CA ARG A 13 -4.94 -5.28 33.40
C ARG A 13 -5.91 -4.91 32.30
N PHE A 14 -5.95 -5.68 31.21
CA PHE A 14 -6.88 -5.45 30.11
C PHE A 14 -8.15 -6.28 30.20
N ARG A 15 -8.30 -7.14 31.22
CA ARG A 15 -9.49 -7.96 31.37
C ARG A 15 -10.71 -7.07 31.57
N GLY A 16 -11.67 -7.17 30.65
CA GLY A 16 -12.90 -6.38 30.69
C GLY A 16 -12.73 -4.92 30.24
N GLU A 17 -11.52 -4.49 29.88
CA GLU A 17 -11.25 -3.13 29.45
C GLU A 17 -11.86 -2.82 28.07
N ARG A 18 -12.22 -1.55 27.86
CA ARG A 18 -12.80 -1.01 26.65
C ARG A 18 -11.91 0.11 26.12
N ILE A 19 -11.19 -0.16 25.04
CA ILE A 19 -10.07 0.68 24.60
C ILE A 19 -10.51 1.57 23.43
N LEU A 20 -10.27 2.88 23.50
CA LEU A 20 -10.32 3.77 22.34
C LEU A 20 -8.94 3.86 21.70
N LEU A 21 -8.81 3.36 20.47
CA LEU A 21 -7.58 3.41 19.68
C LEU A 21 -7.74 4.42 18.53
N THR A 22 -6.94 5.48 18.56
CA THR A 22 -6.90 6.47 17.48
C THR A 22 -5.86 6.11 16.42
N GLY A 23 -6.05 6.57 15.19
CA GLY A 23 -5.09 6.33 14.11
C GLY A 23 -5.11 4.87 13.63
N ALA A 24 -6.24 4.17 13.76
CA ALA A 24 -6.40 2.73 13.52
C ALA A 24 -5.93 2.24 12.14
N THR A 25 -5.97 3.10 11.12
CA THR A 25 -5.49 2.77 9.77
C THR A 25 -3.96 2.89 9.60
N GLY A 26 -3.27 3.41 10.62
CA GLY A 26 -1.82 3.56 10.66
C GLY A 26 -1.10 2.25 11.00
N PHE A 27 0.19 2.19 10.63
CA PHE A 27 1.03 1.01 10.79
C PHE A 27 1.17 0.52 12.24
N LEU A 28 1.51 1.43 13.17
CA LEU A 28 1.66 1.07 14.58
C LEU A 28 0.33 0.66 15.22
N ALA A 29 -0.78 1.35 14.90
CA ALA A 29 -2.09 1.03 15.43
C ALA A 29 -2.57 -0.36 15.00
N LYS A 30 -2.28 -0.79 13.76
CA LYS A 30 -2.54 -2.17 13.31
C LYS A 30 -1.76 -3.19 14.14
N SER A 31 -0.49 -2.91 14.44
CA SER A 31 0.36 -3.75 15.30
C SER A 31 -0.19 -3.87 16.72
N ILE A 32 -0.61 -2.75 17.31
CA ILE A 32 -1.27 -2.72 18.62
C ILE A 32 -2.56 -3.56 18.60
N LEU A 33 -3.41 -3.35 17.60
CA LEU A 33 -4.67 -4.06 17.47
C LEU A 33 -4.47 -5.58 17.32
N GLU A 34 -3.55 -6.02 16.46
CA GLU A 34 -3.23 -7.43 16.30
C GLU A 34 -2.72 -8.04 17.61
N LYS A 35 -1.80 -7.34 18.30
CA LYS A 35 -1.23 -7.83 19.55
C LYS A 35 -2.28 -7.98 20.63
N ILE A 36 -3.18 -7.00 20.79
CA ILE A 36 -4.28 -7.06 21.75
C ILE A 36 -5.19 -8.25 21.44
N VAL A 37 -5.68 -8.38 20.20
CA VAL A 37 -6.61 -9.47 19.84
C VAL A 37 -5.96 -10.86 20.01
N ARG A 38 -4.66 -10.98 19.75
CA ARG A 38 -3.94 -12.25 19.84
C ARG A 38 -3.52 -12.62 21.27
N ALA A 39 -2.96 -11.68 22.01
CA ALA A 39 -2.31 -11.95 23.31
C ALA A 39 -3.20 -11.59 24.51
N ILE A 40 -4.28 -10.84 24.30
CA ILE A 40 -5.16 -10.32 25.35
C ILE A 40 -6.63 -10.61 24.98
N PRO A 41 -7.04 -11.89 24.92
CA PRO A 41 -8.39 -12.26 24.48
C PRO A 41 -9.50 -11.77 25.42
N ASP A 42 -9.16 -11.45 26.67
CA ASP A 42 -10.09 -10.99 27.71
C ASP A 42 -10.47 -9.50 27.61
N VAL A 43 -9.91 -8.76 26.65
CA VAL A 43 -10.34 -7.37 26.37
C VAL A 43 -11.81 -7.36 25.97
N ALA A 44 -12.62 -6.45 26.52
CA ALA A 44 -14.05 -6.44 26.23
C ALA A 44 -14.34 -5.92 24.82
N GLN A 45 -13.80 -4.73 24.50
CA GLN A 45 -14.10 -4.06 23.23
C GLN A 45 -12.99 -3.07 22.85
N ILE A 46 -12.77 -2.90 21.55
CA ILE A 46 -11.81 -1.96 20.98
C ILE A 46 -12.54 -1.04 20.00
N TYR A 47 -12.66 0.22 20.39
CA TYR A 47 -13.23 1.29 19.57
C TYR A 47 -12.15 1.88 18.68
N LEU A 48 -12.32 1.79 17.37
CA LEU A 48 -11.39 2.32 16.38
C LEU A 48 -11.91 3.66 15.85
N LEU A 49 -11.26 4.77 16.22
CA LEU A 49 -11.60 6.08 15.68
C LEU A 49 -11.05 6.20 14.25
N VAL A 50 -11.96 6.32 13.28
CA VAL A 50 -11.63 6.40 11.84
C VAL A 50 -12.29 7.63 11.23
N ARG A 51 -11.49 8.40 10.48
CA ARG A 51 -11.97 9.61 9.80
C ARG A 51 -13.09 9.30 8.82
N ARG A 52 -14.09 10.18 8.80
CA ARG A 52 -15.20 10.21 7.85
C ARG A 52 -14.72 10.12 6.41
N CYS A 53 -15.39 9.30 5.61
CA CYS A 53 -15.17 9.20 4.18
C CYS A 53 -16.50 9.37 3.45
N GLN A 54 -16.55 10.23 2.44
CA GLN A 54 -17.80 10.50 1.69
C GLN A 54 -18.35 9.28 0.94
N ARG A 55 -17.52 8.27 0.67
CA ARG A 55 -17.86 7.14 -0.21
C ARG A 55 -18.05 5.81 0.50
N THR A 56 -17.55 5.64 1.72
CA THR A 56 -17.56 4.34 2.43
C THR A 56 -17.77 4.55 3.91
N SER A 57 -18.52 3.67 4.56
CA SER A 57 -18.75 3.74 6.00
C SER A 57 -17.47 3.49 6.80
N ALA A 58 -17.43 3.92 8.06
CA ALA A 58 -16.30 3.63 8.95
C ALA A 58 -16.05 2.12 9.11
N ALA A 59 -17.12 1.31 9.16
CA ALA A 59 -17.00 -0.15 9.25
C ALA A 59 -16.38 -0.78 8.00
N GLU A 60 -16.85 -0.41 6.80
CA GLU A 60 -16.26 -0.85 5.53
C GLU A 60 -14.80 -0.45 5.40
N ARG A 61 -14.46 0.74 5.91
CA ARG A 61 -13.09 1.24 5.89
C ARG A 61 -12.20 0.46 6.85
N VAL A 62 -12.66 0.13 8.05
CA VAL A 62 -11.95 -0.74 8.98
C VAL A 62 -11.72 -2.11 8.34
N GLU A 63 -12.75 -2.70 7.73
CA GLU A 63 -12.64 -3.98 7.05
C GLU A 63 -11.57 -3.94 5.95
N ARG A 64 -11.65 -2.94 5.07
CA ARG A 64 -10.75 -2.80 3.91
C ARG A 64 -9.33 -2.37 4.26
N GLU A 65 -9.13 -1.45 5.20
CA GLU A 65 -7.81 -0.84 5.47
C GLU A 65 -7.09 -1.46 6.67
N VAL A 66 -7.83 -2.07 7.60
CA VAL A 66 -7.29 -2.62 8.86
C VAL A 66 -7.37 -4.14 8.84
N ILE A 67 -8.58 -4.71 8.81
CA ILE A 67 -8.80 -6.16 8.97
C ILE A 67 -8.19 -6.96 7.82
N SER A 68 -8.28 -6.46 6.58
CA SER A 68 -7.65 -7.07 5.40
C SER A 68 -6.11 -7.09 5.43
N SER A 69 -5.47 -6.31 6.31
CA SER A 69 -4.02 -6.17 6.36
C SER A 69 -3.34 -7.50 6.67
N SER A 70 -2.22 -7.80 6.02
CA SER A 70 -1.43 -9.03 6.21
C SER A 70 -0.95 -9.25 7.65
N ILE A 71 -0.97 -8.22 8.49
CA ILE A 71 -0.63 -8.36 9.91
C ILE A 71 -1.51 -9.40 10.61
N PHE A 72 -2.78 -9.49 10.18
CA PHE A 72 -3.77 -10.42 10.73
C PHE A 72 -3.70 -11.82 10.09
N ASP A 73 -2.74 -12.12 9.20
CA ASP A 73 -2.65 -13.43 8.53
C ASP A 73 -2.50 -14.58 9.52
N ARG A 74 -1.70 -14.38 10.59
CA ARG A 74 -1.55 -15.37 11.66
C ARG A 74 -2.88 -15.62 12.37
N LEU A 75 -3.62 -14.57 12.69
CA LEU A 75 -4.94 -14.67 13.33
C LEU A 75 -5.98 -15.29 12.39
N ARG A 76 -5.98 -14.94 11.11
CA ARG A 76 -6.82 -15.58 10.08
C ARG A 76 -6.58 -17.08 10.00
N HIS A 77 -5.31 -17.49 9.96
CA HIS A 77 -4.97 -18.90 9.87
C HIS A 77 -5.33 -19.67 11.15
N THR A 78 -5.07 -19.08 12.32
CA THR A 78 -5.33 -19.75 13.62
C THR A 78 -6.81 -19.79 14.00
N GLN A 79 -7.60 -18.77 13.66
CA GLN A 79 -9.03 -18.70 13.96
C GLN A 79 -9.92 -19.29 12.85
N GLY A 80 -9.40 -19.45 11.63
CA GLY A 80 -10.13 -20.01 10.50
C GLY A 80 -11.45 -19.28 10.22
N THR A 81 -12.55 -20.02 10.16
CA THR A 81 -13.89 -19.47 9.91
C THR A 81 -14.38 -18.52 11.01
N ARG A 82 -13.82 -18.60 12.23
CA ARG A 82 -14.19 -17.72 13.36
C ARG A 82 -13.51 -16.36 13.31
N PHE A 83 -12.53 -16.15 12.43
CA PHE A 83 -11.78 -14.89 12.38
C PHE A 83 -12.70 -13.67 12.24
N ALA A 84 -13.63 -13.71 11.29
CA ALA A 84 -14.55 -12.59 11.05
C ALA A 84 -15.45 -12.31 12.26
N ASP A 85 -15.90 -13.35 12.96
CA ASP A 85 -16.74 -13.22 14.15
C ASP A 85 -15.95 -12.65 15.33
N VAL A 86 -14.73 -13.14 15.57
CA VAL A 86 -13.82 -12.61 16.61
C VAL A 86 -13.54 -11.12 16.38
N MET A 87 -13.23 -10.73 15.14
CA MET A 87 -12.98 -9.32 14.82
C MET A 87 -14.25 -8.47 15.04
N ARG A 88 -15.43 -8.97 14.66
CA ARG A 88 -16.71 -8.26 14.85
C ARG A 88 -17.12 -8.14 16.33
N GLU A 89 -16.82 -9.16 17.13
CA GLU A 89 -17.07 -9.15 18.58
C GLU A 89 -16.15 -8.16 19.31
N LYS A 90 -14.88 -8.10 18.91
CA LYS A 90 -13.87 -7.27 19.59
C LYS A 90 -13.81 -5.83 19.09
N ILE A 91 -14.19 -5.54 17.84
CA ILE A 91 -13.91 -4.25 17.21
C ILE A 91 -15.21 -3.50 16.92
N THR A 92 -15.21 -2.21 17.24
CA THR A 92 -16.27 -1.28 16.84
C THR A 92 -15.68 -0.07 16.15
N ALA A 93 -16.07 0.15 14.90
CA ALA A 93 -15.64 1.32 14.15
C ALA A 93 -16.42 2.56 14.63
N VAL A 94 -15.69 3.62 14.97
CA VAL A 94 -16.25 4.92 15.38
C VAL A 94 -15.86 5.95 14.33
N GLU A 95 -16.85 6.56 13.70
CA GLU A 95 -16.62 7.60 12.69
C GLU A 95 -16.36 8.94 13.37
N GLY A 96 -15.14 9.47 13.25
CA GLY A 96 -14.75 10.75 13.86
C GLY A 96 -13.35 11.21 13.44
N ASP A 97 -13.03 12.49 13.67
CA ASP A 97 -11.72 13.08 13.42
C ASP A 97 -11.15 13.71 14.70
N LEU A 98 -9.93 13.29 15.05
CA LEU A 98 -9.14 13.88 16.12
C LEU A 98 -8.88 15.40 15.93
N GLY A 99 -8.89 15.86 14.68
CA GLY A 99 -8.74 17.26 14.32
C GLY A 99 -9.97 18.12 14.58
N GLU A 100 -11.09 17.55 15.03
CA GLU A 100 -12.35 18.25 15.27
C GLU A 100 -12.76 18.17 16.75
N ASP A 101 -13.47 19.17 17.22
CA ASP A 101 -13.96 19.23 18.60
C ASP A 101 -14.94 18.08 18.86
N ARG A 102 -14.94 17.56 20.11
CA ARG A 102 -15.66 16.33 20.48
C ARG A 102 -15.40 15.18 19.50
N LEU A 103 -14.17 15.13 18.96
CA LEU A 103 -13.68 14.14 18.00
C LEU A 103 -14.52 14.07 16.69
N GLY A 104 -15.29 15.11 16.37
CA GLY A 104 -16.22 15.13 15.23
C GLY A 104 -17.48 14.28 15.42
N LEU A 105 -17.76 13.82 16.65
CA LEU A 105 -18.97 13.06 16.98
C LEU A 105 -20.13 13.99 17.37
N PRO A 106 -21.39 13.59 17.10
CA PRO A 106 -22.56 14.20 17.73
C PRO A 106 -22.48 14.08 19.26
N ASP A 107 -23.00 15.08 19.99
CA ASP A 107 -22.88 15.16 21.45
C ASP A 107 -23.30 13.90 22.19
N GLN A 108 -24.44 13.32 21.80
CA GLN A 108 -24.92 12.07 22.38
C GLN A 108 -23.96 10.90 22.15
N ALA A 109 -23.44 10.74 20.93
CA ALA A 109 -22.53 9.64 20.59
C ALA A 109 -21.18 9.79 21.29
N TYR A 110 -20.71 11.02 21.46
CA TYR A 110 -19.52 11.32 22.26
C TYR A 110 -19.72 10.91 23.73
N ASP A 111 -20.83 11.31 24.34
CA ASP A 111 -21.11 11.00 25.75
C ASP A 111 -21.30 9.49 25.98
N GLU A 112 -21.95 8.79 25.04
CA GLU A 112 -22.09 7.33 25.08
C GLU A 112 -20.72 6.63 24.97
N LEU A 113 -19.85 7.11 24.07
CA LEU A 113 -18.50 6.59 23.94
C LEU A 113 -17.66 6.86 25.21
N ALA A 114 -17.74 8.08 25.77
CA ALA A 114 -17.03 8.47 26.98
C ALA A 114 -17.44 7.63 28.20
N ARG A 115 -18.74 7.29 28.33
CA ARG A 115 -19.21 6.38 29.40
C ARG A 115 -18.76 4.92 29.20
N ALA A 116 -18.47 4.52 27.97
CA ALA A 116 -18.12 3.14 27.66
C ALA A 116 -16.62 2.87 27.76
N VAL A 117 -15.77 3.81 27.32
CA VAL A 117 -14.31 3.64 27.22
C VAL A 117 -13.66 3.73 28.61
N THR A 118 -12.68 2.87 28.86
CA THR A 118 -11.93 2.80 30.12
C THR A 118 -10.44 3.08 29.94
N CYS A 119 -9.93 3.08 28.72
CA CYS A 119 -8.54 3.45 28.39
C CYS A 119 -8.44 4.03 26.98
N VAL A 120 -7.56 5.02 26.79
CA VAL A 120 -7.29 5.60 25.47
C VAL A 120 -5.84 5.33 25.05
N ILE A 121 -5.67 4.79 23.84
CA ILE A 121 -4.38 4.71 23.16
C ILE A 121 -4.41 5.66 21.95
N ASN A 122 -3.75 6.80 22.10
CA ASN A 122 -3.67 7.82 21.08
C ASN A 122 -2.43 7.63 20.18
N SER A 123 -2.59 6.87 19.09
CA SER A 123 -1.54 6.64 18.08
C SER A 123 -1.71 7.50 16.81
N ALA A 124 -2.76 8.31 16.72
CA ALA A 124 -2.96 9.20 15.58
C ALA A 124 -1.87 10.27 15.48
N ALA A 125 -1.35 10.46 14.27
CA ALA A 125 -0.37 11.48 13.98
C ALA A 125 -0.40 11.87 12.50
N ALA A 126 -0.16 13.15 12.23
CA ALA A 126 0.20 13.64 10.92
C ALA A 126 1.74 13.55 10.79
N CYS A 127 2.22 12.46 10.18
CA CYS A 127 3.63 12.04 10.20
C CYS A 127 4.38 12.24 8.86
N SER A 128 3.81 13.03 7.94
CA SER A 128 4.44 13.33 6.65
C SER A 128 5.40 14.51 6.77
N PHE A 129 6.60 14.38 6.20
CA PHE A 129 7.55 15.50 6.06
C PHE A 129 7.03 16.68 5.23
N GLY A 130 6.00 16.44 4.41
CA GLY A 130 5.31 17.43 3.60
C GLY A 130 3.96 17.83 4.18
N GLU A 131 3.68 17.51 5.44
CA GLU A 131 2.41 17.87 6.07
C GLU A 131 2.27 19.39 6.21
N GLN A 132 1.06 19.88 5.96
CA GLN A 132 0.71 21.29 6.10
C GLN A 132 0.69 21.66 7.59
N LEU A 133 1.28 22.81 7.95
CA LEU A 133 1.46 23.23 9.35
C LEU A 133 0.15 23.27 10.13
N ASP A 134 -0.91 23.82 9.54
CA ASP A 134 -2.24 23.86 10.15
C ASP A 134 -2.80 22.47 10.43
N ARG A 135 -2.73 21.54 9.47
CA ARG A 135 -3.16 20.14 9.71
C ARG A 135 -2.28 19.45 10.75
N ALA A 136 -0.97 19.70 10.73
CA ALA A 136 -0.05 19.15 11.72
C ALA A 136 -0.36 19.66 13.13
N LEU A 137 -0.64 20.96 13.31
CA LEU A 137 -1.06 21.53 14.60
C LEU A 137 -2.41 20.95 15.06
N GLN A 138 -3.40 20.85 14.17
CA GLN A 138 -4.72 20.30 14.51
C GLN A 138 -4.64 18.85 14.99
N VAL A 139 -3.78 18.03 14.40
CA VAL A 139 -3.70 16.59 14.72
C VAL A 139 -2.67 16.28 15.80
N ASN A 140 -1.48 16.87 15.76
CA ASN A 140 -0.36 16.51 16.65
C ASN A 140 -0.27 17.40 17.89
N THR A 141 -0.91 18.58 17.90
CA THR A 141 -0.82 19.54 19.01
C THR A 141 -2.17 19.68 19.71
N ILE A 142 -3.21 20.09 18.98
CA ILE A 142 -4.57 20.29 19.53
C ILE A 142 -5.31 18.95 19.66
N GLY A 143 -5.09 18.01 18.75
CA GLY A 143 -5.65 16.66 18.82
C GLY A 143 -5.41 15.96 20.17
N PRO A 144 -4.15 15.89 20.67
CA PRO A 144 -3.87 15.36 22.01
C PRO A 144 -4.64 16.08 23.13
N GLN A 145 -4.80 17.41 23.05
CA GLN A 145 -5.60 18.16 24.01
C GLN A 145 -7.08 17.73 23.98
N ARG A 146 -7.67 17.52 22.80
CA ARG A 146 -9.04 17.01 22.65
C ARG A 146 -9.21 15.60 23.21
N ILE A 147 -8.22 14.73 23.00
CA ILE A 147 -8.23 13.38 23.56
C ILE A 147 -8.03 13.40 25.08
N LEU A 148 -7.22 14.30 25.59
CA LEU A 148 -7.10 14.51 27.02
C LEU A 148 -8.44 14.98 27.62
N GLN A 149 -9.15 15.88 26.94
CA GLN A 149 -10.49 16.29 27.36
C GLN A 149 -11.46 15.10 27.33
N PHE A 150 -11.42 14.26 26.29
CA PHE A 150 -12.20 13.01 26.25
C PHE A 150 -11.88 12.09 27.45
N ALA A 151 -10.60 11.94 27.81
CA ALA A 151 -10.20 11.14 28.95
C ALA A 151 -10.73 11.69 30.28
N LYS A 152 -10.80 13.03 30.44
CA LYS A 152 -11.44 13.68 31.59
C LYS A 152 -12.95 13.42 31.60
N ASP A 153 -13.61 13.62 30.46
CA ASP A 153 -15.07 13.43 30.33
C ASP A 153 -15.48 11.98 30.57
N ALA A 154 -14.59 11.02 30.31
CA ALA A 154 -14.75 9.60 30.59
C ALA A 154 -14.43 9.21 32.05
N GLY A 155 -14.14 10.18 32.93
CA GLY A 155 -13.90 9.94 34.36
C GLY A 155 -12.41 9.76 34.71
N ASP A 156 -11.55 10.60 34.14
CA ASP A 156 -10.09 10.59 34.33
C ASP A 156 -9.43 9.23 34.02
N ILE A 157 -9.81 8.64 32.89
CA ILE A 157 -9.30 7.34 32.46
C ILE A 157 -7.85 7.42 31.94
N PRO A 158 -7.07 6.32 32.01
CA PRO A 158 -5.72 6.26 31.46
C PRO A 158 -5.61 6.68 29.98
N LEU A 159 -4.66 7.57 29.71
CA LEU A 159 -4.29 8.03 28.37
C LEU A 159 -2.83 7.69 28.06
N VAL A 160 -2.64 6.88 27.01
CA VAL A 160 -1.34 6.66 26.39
C VAL A 160 -1.23 7.48 25.12
N HIS A 161 -0.27 8.40 25.05
CA HIS A 161 0.01 9.20 23.87
C HIS A 161 1.31 8.77 23.18
N VAL A 162 1.23 8.45 21.88
CA VAL A 162 2.42 8.15 21.07
C VAL A 162 2.99 9.43 20.48
N SER A 163 4.20 9.77 20.91
CA SER A 163 5.02 10.87 20.43
C SER A 163 6.25 10.36 19.66
N THR A 164 7.43 10.97 19.81
CA THR A 164 8.67 10.55 19.17
C THR A 164 9.90 11.02 19.96
N CYS A 165 11.01 10.27 19.93
CA CYS A 165 12.27 10.71 20.53
C CYS A 165 12.77 12.05 19.95
N TYR A 166 12.44 12.33 18.69
CA TYR A 166 12.92 13.51 17.96
C TYR A 166 12.26 14.83 18.40
N VAL A 167 11.34 14.82 19.37
CA VAL A 167 10.87 16.05 20.04
C VAL A 167 12.01 16.82 20.74
N SER A 168 13.17 16.19 20.94
CA SER A 168 14.40 16.83 21.39
C SER A 168 15.01 17.82 20.38
N GLY A 169 14.58 17.78 19.11
CA GLY A 169 15.04 18.68 18.05
C GLY A 169 16.53 18.52 17.73
N ILE A 170 17.26 19.63 17.70
CA ILE A 170 18.69 19.67 17.36
C ILE A 170 19.64 19.34 18.52
N ARG A 171 19.11 18.83 19.63
CA ARG A 171 19.91 18.40 20.78
C ARG A 171 20.82 17.23 20.42
N GLU A 172 22.08 17.31 20.86
CA GLU A 172 23.09 16.24 20.70
C GLU A 172 23.61 15.72 22.04
N ASP A 173 23.08 16.24 23.15
CA ASP A 173 23.38 15.79 24.51
C ASP A 173 22.62 14.50 24.87
N ASP A 174 22.86 14.01 26.08
CA ASP A 174 22.06 12.94 26.66
C ASP A 174 20.63 13.44 26.90
N ILE A 175 19.67 12.84 26.22
CA ILE A 175 18.27 13.25 26.27
C ILE A 175 17.53 12.32 27.24
N PRO A 176 17.23 12.78 28.46
CA PRO A 176 16.46 11.99 29.42
C PRO A 176 14.98 11.91 29.02
N GLU A 177 14.27 10.96 29.62
CA GLU A 177 12.82 10.76 29.47
C GLU A 177 11.99 11.83 30.20
N ASP A 178 12.21 13.10 29.86
CA ASP A 178 11.50 14.26 30.41
C ASP A 178 10.99 15.20 29.31
N VAL A 179 9.99 16.03 29.61
CA VAL A 179 9.52 17.08 28.67
C VAL A 179 10.47 18.26 28.69
N LEU A 180 10.53 18.98 27.58
CA LEU A 180 11.12 20.32 27.56
C LEU A 180 10.48 21.20 28.66
N PRO A 181 11.27 21.95 29.43
CA PRO A 181 10.73 22.81 30.47
C PRO A 181 9.68 23.79 29.93
N PRO A 182 8.58 24.04 30.67
CA PRO A 182 7.55 24.97 30.24
C PRO A 182 8.12 26.34 29.86
N GLY A 183 7.62 26.90 28.77
CA GLY A 183 8.07 28.20 28.27
C GLY A 183 9.37 28.17 27.47
N HIS A 184 9.96 26.99 27.24
CA HIS A 184 11.13 26.81 26.39
C HIS A 184 10.82 26.13 25.06
N THR A 185 11.61 26.49 24.06
CA THR A 185 11.82 25.73 22.84
C THR A 185 13.18 25.04 22.90
N VAL A 186 13.47 24.12 21.99
CA VAL A 186 14.80 23.50 21.92
C VAL A 186 15.90 24.55 21.78
N SER A 187 15.69 25.56 20.93
CA SER A 187 16.63 26.66 20.72
C SER A 187 16.86 27.50 21.98
N THR A 188 15.79 27.85 22.72
CA THR A 188 15.96 28.65 23.96
C THR A 188 16.55 27.81 25.09
N TYR A 189 16.20 26.52 25.17
CA TYR A 189 16.75 25.59 26.14
C TYR A 189 18.27 25.41 25.96
N ILE A 190 18.72 25.10 24.74
CA ILE A 190 20.16 24.93 24.43
C ILE A 190 20.96 26.22 24.73
N LYS A 191 20.35 27.39 24.49
CA LYS A 191 21.00 28.70 24.75
C LYS A 191 20.97 29.12 26.22
N GLY A 192 20.29 28.39 27.10
CA GLY A 192 20.04 28.83 28.48
C GLY A 192 19.25 30.15 28.56
N ALA A 193 18.44 30.45 27.55
CA ALA A 193 17.66 31.68 27.49
C ALA A 193 16.43 31.60 28.41
N LYS A 194 15.85 32.75 28.77
CA LYS A 194 14.65 32.80 29.63
C LYS A 194 13.43 32.11 28.97
N PRO A 195 12.48 31.58 29.75
CA PRO A 195 11.26 30.97 29.23
C PRO A 195 10.30 32.04 28.69
N THR A 196 10.41 32.36 27.40
CA THR A 196 9.59 33.38 26.73
C THR A 196 8.57 32.78 25.74
N PHE A 197 8.52 31.46 25.60
CA PHE A 197 7.65 30.80 24.63
C PHE A 197 6.25 30.60 25.21
N HIS A 198 5.29 31.38 24.73
CA HIS A 198 3.90 31.30 25.19
C HIS A 198 3.10 30.34 24.31
N LEU A 199 3.08 29.06 24.70
CA LEU A 199 2.55 27.93 23.90
C LEU A 199 1.20 28.22 23.21
N ASP A 200 0.18 28.69 23.93
CA ASP A 200 -1.14 28.94 23.34
C ASP A 200 -1.11 30.09 22.33
N ALA A 201 -0.47 31.20 22.68
CA ALA A 201 -0.36 32.37 21.82
C ALA A 201 0.42 32.03 20.53
N GLU A 202 1.45 31.19 20.63
CA GLU A 202 2.26 30.72 19.52
C GLU A 202 1.46 29.81 18.60
N VAL A 203 0.74 28.81 19.14
CA VAL A 203 -0.12 27.92 18.33
C VAL A 203 -1.20 28.73 17.60
N GLN A 204 -1.85 29.68 18.27
CA GLN A 204 -2.87 30.54 17.65
C GLN A 204 -2.26 31.45 16.59
N SER A 205 -1.09 32.04 16.83
CA SER A 205 -0.37 32.85 15.83
C SER A 205 -0.02 32.04 14.59
N MET A 206 0.43 30.80 14.76
CA MET A 206 0.77 29.90 13.64
C MET A 206 -0.44 29.53 12.80
N LEU A 207 -1.58 29.24 13.45
CA LEU A 207 -2.85 28.99 12.75
C LEU A 207 -3.33 30.24 12.01
N ALA A 208 -3.26 31.42 12.62
CA ALA A 208 -3.64 32.68 11.98
C ALA A 208 -2.79 32.95 10.72
N GLN A 209 -1.48 32.75 10.78
CA GLN A 209 -0.58 32.86 9.62
C GLN A 209 -0.92 31.86 8.51
N CYS A 210 -1.32 30.62 8.86
CA CYS A 210 -1.76 29.64 7.86
C CYS A 210 -3.05 30.10 7.16
N THR A 211 -4.02 30.61 7.93
CA THR A 211 -5.27 31.16 7.39
C THR A 211 -4.99 32.36 6.48
N GLU A 212 -4.12 33.28 6.90
CA GLU A 212 -3.73 34.46 6.10
C GLU A 212 -3.10 34.04 4.76
N ILE A 213 -2.18 33.07 4.74
CA ILE A 213 -1.59 32.55 3.50
C ILE A 213 -2.67 32.00 2.56
N ARG A 214 -3.62 31.24 3.09
CA ARG A 214 -4.70 30.64 2.29
C ARG A 214 -5.66 31.70 1.75
N SER A 215 -6.06 32.67 2.58
CA SER A 215 -6.91 33.79 2.18
C SER A 215 -6.22 34.68 1.14
N ALA A 216 -4.95 35.03 1.33
CA ALA A 216 -4.20 35.86 0.38
C ALA A 216 -4.10 35.21 -1.02
N VAL A 217 -4.07 33.88 -1.09
CA VAL A 217 -4.06 33.14 -2.37
C VAL A 217 -5.47 33.01 -2.96
N ALA A 218 -6.51 32.98 -2.13
CA ALA A 218 -7.91 33.01 -2.58
C ALA A 218 -8.31 34.39 -3.12
N ASP A 219 -7.89 35.46 -2.44
CA ASP A 219 -8.20 36.87 -2.73
C ASP A 219 -7.26 37.49 -3.79
N GLY A 220 -6.23 36.75 -4.22
CA GLY A 220 -5.21 37.21 -5.15
C GLY A 220 -5.70 37.38 -6.60
N GLU A 221 -6.32 38.54 -6.89
CA GLU A 221 -6.52 39.11 -8.24
C GLU A 221 -5.19 39.55 -8.92
N ARG A 222 -4.03 39.38 -8.26
CA ARG A 222 -2.76 39.99 -8.71
C ARG A 222 -1.91 39.19 -9.71
N ASP A 223 -2.46 38.11 -10.27
CA ASP A 223 -1.75 37.29 -11.26
C ASP A 223 -2.63 36.90 -12.46
N GLU A 224 -3.84 37.44 -12.59
CA GLU A 224 -4.67 37.18 -13.78
C GLU A 224 -3.98 37.66 -15.06
N GLN A 225 -3.31 38.82 -15.04
CA GLN A 225 -2.59 39.34 -16.19
C GLN A 225 -1.35 38.49 -16.55
N VAL A 226 -0.56 38.08 -15.54
CA VAL A 226 0.70 37.32 -15.72
C VAL A 226 0.42 35.88 -16.17
N PHE A 227 -0.64 35.25 -15.65
CA PHE A 227 -1.06 33.92 -16.09
C PHE A 227 -1.81 33.93 -17.43
N ALA A 228 -2.57 35.00 -17.74
CA ALA A 228 -3.23 35.16 -19.04
C ALA A 228 -2.23 35.38 -20.19
N ASP A 229 -1.13 36.11 -19.94
CA ASP A 229 -0.08 36.35 -20.94
C ASP A 229 0.77 35.10 -21.22
N ALA A 230 0.88 34.18 -20.25
CA ALA A 230 1.66 32.96 -20.39
C ALA A 230 0.90 31.79 -21.05
N TYR A 231 -0.44 31.83 -21.08
CA TYR A 231 -1.29 30.73 -21.56
C TYR A 231 -2.49 31.24 -22.38
N PRO A 232 -2.55 30.96 -23.70
CA PRO A 232 -3.70 31.34 -24.54
C PRO A 232 -5.03 30.83 -23.99
N SER A 233 -6.05 31.67 -24.13
CA SER A 233 -7.40 31.71 -23.52
C SER A 233 -8.34 30.49 -23.65
N THR A 234 -7.81 29.28 -23.79
CA THR A 234 -8.59 28.03 -23.83
C THR A 234 -8.37 27.11 -22.63
N TYR A 235 -7.67 27.57 -21.59
CA TYR A 235 -7.38 26.78 -20.39
C TYR A 235 -8.33 27.09 -19.22
N ALA A 236 -9.00 26.03 -18.72
CA ALA A 236 -10.10 26.08 -17.76
C ALA A 236 -9.73 26.65 -16.37
N SER A 237 -10.63 27.47 -15.82
CA SER A 237 -10.63 28.03 -14.45
C SER A 237 -10.24 27.03 -13.35
N ASP A 238 -10.63 25.77 -13.50
CA ASP A 238 -10.30 24.69 -12.57
C ASP A 238 -8.80 24.42 -12.42
N LYS A 239 -8.01 24.63 -13.49
CA LYS A 239 -6.56 24.44 -13.44
C LYS A 239 -5.89 25.56 -12.65
N ILE A 240 -6.31 26.80 -12.88
CA ILE A 240 -5.83 27.97 -12.11
C ILE A 240 -6.19 27.80 -10.63
N ALA A 241 -7.41 27.38 -10.33
CA ALA A 241 -7.83 27.11 -8.95
C ALA A 241 -7.02 25.98 -8.29
N ARG A 242 -6.65 24.93 -9.04
CA ARG A 242 -5.74 23.88 -8.55
C ARG A 242 -4.34 24.42 -8.28
N GLU A 243 -3.75 25.14 -9.22
CA GLU A 243 -2.39 25.70 -9.07
C GLU A 243 -2.30 26.68 -7.89
N ARG A 244 -3.34 27.51 -7.68
CA ARG A 244 -3.45 28.37 -6.49
C ARG A 244 -3.47 27.55 -5.19
N ARG A 245 -4.28 26.49 -5.11
CA ARG A 245 -4.30 25.60 -3.94
C ARG A 245 -2.95 24.94 -3.68
N ASP A 246 -2.31 24.40 -4.72
CA ASP A 246 -1.00 23.75 -4.61
C ASP A 246 0.07 24.74 -4.13
N PHE A 247 0.00 26.00 -4.57
CA PHE A 247 0.89 27.07 -4.09
C PHE A 247 0.65 27.40 -2.61
N ALA A 248 -0.61 27.59 -2.20
CA ALA A 248 -0.95 27.85 -0.80
C ALA A 248 -0.49 26.71 0.11
N ASP A 249 -0.77 25.47 -0.27
CA ASP A 249 -0.35 24.27 0.47
C ASP A 249 1.18 24.22 0.60
N SER A 250 1.91 24.49 -0.47
CA SER A 250 3.37 24.56 -0.46
C SER A 250 3.91 25.68 0.44
N ALA A 251 3.26 26.84 0.46
CA ALA A 251 3.63 27.97 1.31
C ALA A 251 3.43 27.64 2.80
N VAL A 252 2.32 26.99 3.15
CA VAL A 252 2.01 26.53 4.52
C VAL A 252 2.99 25.45 4.99
N VAL A 253 3.36 24.49 4.14
CA VAL A 253 4.42 23.50 4.44
C VAL A 253 5.76 24.18 4.72
N ASN A 254 6.12 25.16 3.89
CA ASN A 254 7.38 25.89 4.06
C ASN A 254 7.39 26.77 5.31
N LEU A 255 6.24 27.35 5.70
CA LEU A 255 6.09 28.07 6.97
C LEU A 255 6.40 27.15 8.15
N GLY A 256 5.79 25.95 8.21
CA GLY A 256 6.04 24.97 9.25
C GLY A 256 7.52 24.59 9.38
N LYS A 257 8.19 24.33 8.25
CA LYS A 257 9.63 24.03 8.23
C LYS A 257 10.49 25.18 8.75
N ARG A 258 10.14 26.43 8.43
CA ARG A 258 10.88 27.62 8.92
C ARG A 258 10.72 27.79 10.42
N LEU A 259 9.49 27.72 10.92
CA LEU A 259 9.17 27.89 12.33
C LEU A 259 9.80 26.78 13.19
N ALA A 260 9.69 25.52 12.76
CA ALA A 260 10.35 24.40 13.42
C ALA A 260 11.86 24.66 13.60
N ARG A 261 12.55 25.01 12.51
CA ARG A 261 14.00 25.32 12.54
C ARG A 261 14.35 26.53 13.39
N PHE A 262 13.53 27.58 13.33
CA PHE A 262 13.71 28.77 14.15
C PHE A 262 13.69 28.43 15.64
N HIS A 263 12.75 27.57 16.06
CA HIS A 263 12.62 27.14 17.44
C HIS A 263 13.51 25.94 17.83
N GLY A 264 14.34 25.42 16.91
CA GLY A 264 15.34 24.39 17.19
C GLY A 264 14.87 22.95 16.94
N TRP A 265 13.81 22.75 16.18
CA TRP A 265 13.39 21.45 15.66
C TRP A 265 13.79 21.26 14.20
N THR A 266 13.89 20.00 13.80
CA THR A 266 14.40 19.57 12.48
C THR A 266 13.41 19.89 11.36
N ASP A 267 12.14 19.56 11.60
CA ASP A 267 11.01 19.72 10.71
C ASP A 267 9.69 19.86 11.49
N THR A 268 8.58 20.01 10.78
CA THR A 268 7.24 20.28 11.33
C THR A 268 6.72 19.15 12.24
N TYR A 269 7.09 17.89 11.98
CA TYR A 269 6.56 16.73 12.70
C TYR A 269 7.00 16.69 14.17
N PRO A 270 8.31 16.60 14.51
CA PRO A 270 8.73 16.59 15.91
C PRO A 270 8.42 17.92 16.60
N PHE A 271 8.38 19.02 15.85
CA PHE A 271 7.96 20.32 16.38
C PHE A 271 6.52 20.26 16.92
N THR A 272 5.56 19.88 16.08
CA THR A 272 4.14 19.84 16.49
C THR A 272 3.86 18.77 17.54
N LYS A 273 4.59 17.64 17.53
CA LYS A 273 4.55 16.63 18.59
C LYS A 273 5.05 17.17 19.93
N ALA A 274 6.16 17.91 19.94
CA ALA A 274 6.68 18.53 21.15
C ALA A 274 5.69 19.54 21.76
N LEU A 275 5.01 20.33 20.93
CA LEU A 275 3.95 21.24 21.41
C LEU A 275 2.78 20.46 22.03
N GLY A 276 2.37 19.34 21.41
CA GLY A 276 1.33 18.46 21.95
C GLY A 276 1.69 17.86 23.32
N GLU A 277 2.94 17.42 23.49
CA GLU A 277 3.41 16.93 24.80
C GLU A 277 3.36 18.00 25.88
N GLN A 278 3.77 19.25 25.56
CA GLN A 278 3.72 20.36 26.52
C GLN A 278 2.27 20.67 26.93
N LEU A 279 1.32 20.65 25.99
CA LEU A 279 -0.10 20.82 26.29
C LEU A 279 -0.62 19.70 27.20
N LEU A 280 -0.33 18.44 26.86
CA LEU A 280 -0.75 17.29 27.65
C LEU A 280 -0.26 17.36 29.10
N VAL A 281 1.04 17.58 29.30
CA VAL A 281 1.62 17.62 30.65
C VAL A 281 1.11 18.82 31.45
N ARG A 282 0.93 19.98 30.80
CA ARG A 282 0.40 21.17 31.45
C ARG A 282 -1.06 21.01 31.88
N GLU A 283 -1.87 20.33 31.09
CA GLU A 283 -3.34 20.33 31.25
C GLU A 283 -3.91 19.03 31.83
N ARG A 284 -3.10 17.98 32.03
CA ARG A 284 -3.61 16.64 32.39
C ARG A 284 -4.54 16.61 33.60
N GLY A 285 -4.34 17.49 34.58
CA GLY A 285 -5.06 17.40 35.86
C GLY A 285 -4.79 16.06 36.53
N SER A 286 -5.83 15.32 36.94
CA SER A 286 -5.77 13.99 37.57
C SER A 286 -5.59 12.83 36.59
N VAL A 287 -5.76 13.05 35.28
CA VAL A 287 -5.70 12.01 34.25
C VAL A 287 -4.36 11.26 34.30
N PRO A 288 -4.37 9.91 34.42
CA PRO A 288 -3.17 9.10 34.28
C PRO A 288 -2.63 9.20 32.85
N LEU A 289 -1.45 9.77 32.68
CA LEU A 289 -0.83 10.07 31.39
C LEU A 289 0.45 9.27 31.21
N VAL A 290 0.59 8.64 30.05
CA VAL A 290 1.84 8.07 29.57
C VAL A 290 2.18 8.65 28.21
N ILE A 291 3.39 9.17 28.05
CA ILE A 291 3.91 9.60 26.74
C ILE A 291 4.97 8.60 26.30
N LEU A 292 4.69 7.82 25.26
CA LEU A 292 5.69 6.94 24.64
C LEU A 292 6.33 7.66 23.46
N ARG A 293 7.65 7.76 23.49
CA ARG A 293 8.50 8.35 22.47
C ARG A 293 9.27 7.23 21.75
N PRO A 294 8.72 6.62 20.69
CA PRO A 294 9.51 5.75 19.84
C PRO A 294 10.57 6.53 19.04
N SER A 295 11.70 5.88 18.76
CA SER A 295 12.65 6.31 17.74
C SER A 295 12.13 5.96 16.33
N ILE A 296 12.99 5.72 15.35
CA ILE A 296 12.54 5.38 13.99
C ILE A 296 11.95 3.97 14.00
N ILE A 297 10.62 3.88 13.89
CA ILE A 297 9.93 2.60 13.87
C ILE A 297 10.10 1.94 12.50
N GLU A 298 10.66 0.73 12.51
CA GLU A 298 10.79 -0.13 11.34
C GLU A 298 9.97 -1.42 11.49
N SER A 299 10.16 -2.38 10.58
CA SER A 299 9.42 -3.65 10.57
C SER A 299 9.45 -4.41 11.91
N SER A 300 8.54 -5.36 12.10
CA SER A 300 8.60 -6.24 13.26
C SER A 300 9.88 -7.07 13.34
N TYR A 301 10.37 -7.28 14.56
CA TYR A 301 11.50 -8.16 14.83
C TYR A 301 11.08 -9.63 14.80
N GLU A 302 9.97 -9.96 15.47
CA GLU A 302 9.45 -11.32 15.61
C GLU A 302 7.95 -11.41 15.30
N GLU A 303 7.14 -10.50 15.84
CA GLU A 303 5.68 -10.68 15.87
C GLU A 303 4.92 -9.61 15.07
N PRO A 304 3.75 -9.95 14.48
CA PRO A 304 3.17 -11.29 14.37
C PRO A 304 3.82 -12.19 13.31
N MET A 305 4.59 -11.58 12.40
CA MET A 305 5.54 -12.28 11.54
C MET A 305 6.82 -11.44 11.46
N PRO A 306 8.01 -12.04 11.38
CA PRO A 306 9.26 -11.29 11.24
C PRO A 306 9.28 -10.46 9.95
N GLY A 307 9.76 -9.23 10.03
CA GLY A 307 9.88 -8.32 8.89
C GLY A 307 8.52 -7.82 8.34
N TRP A 308 7.45 -7.88 9.13
CA TRP A 308 6.18 -7.29 8.74
C TRP A 308 6.32 -5.76 8.69
N ILE A 309 5.92 -5.17 7.57
CA ILE A 309 5.91 -3.74 7.39
C ILE A 309 4.78 -3.33 6.44
N ASP A 310 4.08 -2.25 6.78
CA ASP A 310 3.07 -1.67 5.90
C ASP A 310 3.59 -0.36 5.33
N GLY A 311 4.00 -0.34 4.06
CA GLY A 311 4.47 0.88 3.39
C GLY A 311 5.93 1.20 3.69
N LEU A 312 6.51 2.05 2.84
CA LEU A 312 7.86 2.57 3.06
C LEU A 312 7.81 3.57 4.22
N ARG A 313 8.53 3.25 5.30
CA ARG A 313 8.70 4.03 6.51
C ARG A 313 9.96 4.88 6.42
N MET A 314 10.44 5.38 7.55
CA MET A 314 11.42 6.46 7.61
C MET A 314 12.70 6.12 6.84
N ALA A 315 13.39 5.02 7.17
CA ALA A 315 14.65 4.65 6.52
C ALA A 315 14.45 3.91 5.17
N ASP A 316 13.31 3.26 4.97
CA ASP A 316 13.05 2.36 3.85
C ASP A 316 13.29 2.96 2.45
N PRO A 317 12.94 4.23 2.14
CA PRO A 317 13.26 4.84 0.85
C PRO A 317 14.75 4.86 0.57
N LEU A 318 15.60 5.11 1.57
CA LEU A 318 17.05 5.09 1.42
C LEU A 318 17.56 3.66 1.24
N ILE A 319 17.07 2.71 2.05
CA ILE A 319 17.41 1.28 1.96
C ILE A 319 17.04 0.75 0.57
N THR A 320 15.84 1.10 0.08
CA THR A 320 15.34 0.69 -1.24
C THR A 320 16.16 1.29 -2.38
N GLU A 321 16.55 2.57 -2.31
CA GLU A 321 17.38 3.16 -3.37
C GLU A 321 18.84 2.66 -3.32
N ALA A 322 19.36 2.29 -2.14
CA ALA A 322 20.65 1.60 -2.02
C ALA A 322 20.60 0.21 -2.66
N GLY A 323 19.54 -0.56 -2.42
CA GLY A 323 19.31 -1.86 -3.05
C GLY A 323 19.14 -1.81 -4.56
N LYS A 324 18.65 -0.68 -5.10
CA LYS A 324 18.58 -0.41 -6.56
C LYS A 324 19.90 0.09 -7.16
N GLY A 325 20.92 0.35 -6.35
CA GLY A 325 22.19 0.93 -6.79
C GLY A 325 22.16 2.43 -7.09
N ASN A 326 21.09 3.13 -6.69
CA ASN A 326 20.93 4.57 -6.94
C ASN A 326 21.57 5.45 -5.85
N LEU A 327 22.09 4.85 -4.78
CA LEU A 327 22.59 5.55 -3.60
C LEU A 327 24.05 5.16 -3.26
N PRO A 328 25.03 5.42 -4.14
CA PRO A 328 26.44 5.08 -3.86
C PRO A 328 27.08 5.97 -2.80
N THR A 329 26.59 7.20 -2.66
CA THR A 329 27.01 8.14 -1.62
C THR A 329 25.81 8.91 -1.09
N PHE A 330 25.78 9.20 0.19
CA PHE A 330 24.74 10.01 0.80
C PHE A 330 25.31 10.99 1.84
N VAL A 331 24.58 12.06 2.12
CA VAL A 331 24.95 12.99 3.20
C VAL A 331 24.85 12.26 4.54
N GLY A 332 25.84 12.45 5.41
CA GLY A 332 25.80 11.92 6.77
C GLY A 332 27.17 11.65 7.36
N ARG A 333 27.17 11.13 8.58
CA ARG A 333 28.35 10.70 9.34
C ARG A 333 28.35 9.18 9.46
N ALA A 334 29.40 8.52 9.00
CA ALA A 334 29.46 7.05 9.01
C ALA A 334 29.38 6.43 10.42
N ASP A 335 29.84 7.17 11.43
CA ASP A 335 29.85 6.79 12.84
C ASP A 335 28.60 7.23 13.61
N ALA A 336 27.69 8.02 13.01
CA ALA A 336 26.46 8.42 13.66
C ALA A 336 25.57 7.21 13.92
N THR A 337 24.98 7.18 15.11
CA THR A 337 23.99 6.17 15.51
C THR A 337 22.65 6.54 14.90
N LEU A 338 22.09 5.63 14.09
CA LEU A 338 20.73 5.74 13.62
C LEU A 338 19.83 4.95 14.58
N ASP A 339 19.05 5.64 15.39
CA ASP A 339 18.19 5.00 16.37
C ASP A 339 16.93 4.43 15.67
N LEU A 340 16.98 3.11 15.42
CA LEU A 340 15.89 2.31 14.87
C LEU A 340 15.25 1.47 15.98
N VAL A 341 13.95 1.20 15.87
CA VAL A 341 13.27 0.28 16.78
C VAL A 341 12.21 -0.56 16.04
N PRO A 342 12.14 -1.88 16.27
CA PRO A 342 11.08 -2.72 15.68
C PRO A 342 9.67 -2.37 16.18
N CYS A 343 8.66 -2.43 15.30
CA CYS A 343 7.30 -2.01 15.64
C CYS A 343 6.60 -2.87 16.71
N ASP A 344 6.96 -4.14 16.81
CA ASP A 344 6.46 -5.08 17.82
C ASP A 344 7.01 -4.75 19.22
N MET A 345 8.28 -4.36 19.33
CA MET A 345 8.83 -3.87 20.59
C MET A 345 8.14 -2.58 21.05
N VAL A 346 7.87 -1.64 20.12
CA VAL A 346 7.09 -0.43 20.43
C VAL A 346 5.68 -0.78 20.90
N THR A 347 5.03 -1.73 20.21
CA THR A 347 3.69 -2.21 20.57
C THR A 347 3.68 -2.80 21.98
N ASN A 348 4.64 -3.65 22.29
CA ASN A 348 4.74 -4.32 23.59
C ASN A 348 5.02 -3.32 24.71
N ALA A 349 5.90 -2.34 24.47
CA ALA A 349 6.16 -1.27 25.43
C ALA A 349 4.90 -0.40 25.67
N ILE A 350 4.12 -0.08 24.64
CA ILE A 350 2.84 0.65 24.77
C ILE A 350 1.90 -0.09 25.71
N LEU A 351 1.72 -1.40 25.49
CA LEU A 351 0.79 -2.21 26.29
C LEU A 351 1.30 -2.38 27.73
N ALA A 352 2.60 -2.59 27.92
CA ALA A 352 3.19 -2.75 29.25
C ALA A 352 3.22 -1.44 30.07
N ALA A 353 3.27 -0.29 29.40
CA ALA A 353 3.32 1.02 30.03
C ALA A 353 1.96 1.53 30.52
N ILE A 354 0.84 0.91 30.09
CA ILE A 354 -0.50 1.34 30.51
C ILE A 354 -0.61 1.27 32.04
N PRO A 355 -0.98 2.40 32.69
CA PRO A 355 -1.10 2.44 34.14
C PRO A 355 -2.35 1.66 34.58
N PRO A 356 -2.33 1.08 35.79
CA PRO A 356 -3.50 0.37 36.31
C PRO A 356 -4.67 1.33 36.53
N ALA A 357 -5.90 0.82 36.48
CA ALA A 357 -7.10 1.59 36.75
C ALA A 357 -7.02 2.29 38.11
N GLY A 358 -7.41 3.56 38.16
CA GLY A 358 -7.37 4.37 39.39
C GLY A 358 -5.98 4.89 39.80
N ALA A 359 -4.94 4.71 38.98
CA ALA A 359 -3.63 5.33 39.18
C ALA A 359 -3.63 6.82 38.84
N LEU A 360 -4.50 7.58 39.52
CA LEU A 360 -4.58 9.04 39.39
C LEU A 360 -3.20 9.65 39.62
N ASP A 361 -2.90 10.72 38.89
CA ASP A 361 -1.62 11.42 38.90
C ASP A 361 -0.40 10.69 38.33
N TRP A 362 -0.57 9.46 37.82
CA TRP A 362 0.48 8.78 37.06
C TRP A 362 0.88 9.62 35.83
N CYS A 363 2.15 9.99 35.73
CA CYS A 363 2.65 10.79 34.60
C CYS A 363 4.07 10.32 34.24
N GLU A 364 4.17 9.41 33.27
CA GLU A 364 5.45 8.82 32.88
C GLU A 364 5.74 9.03 31.40
N ILE A 365 7.03 9.14 31.08
CA ILE A 365 7.52 9.28 29.71
C ILE A 365 8.50 8.14 29.49
N TYR A 366 8.33 7.42 28.39
CA TYR A 366 9.18 6.30 28.03
C TYR A 366 9.76 6.52 26.64
N GLN A 367 11.08 6.44 26.52
CA GLN A 367 11.78 6.49 25.23
C GLN A 367 12.04 5.08 24.73
N ILE A 368 11.36 4.72 23.65
CA ILE A 368 11.47 3.39 23.04
C ILE A 368 12.45 3.50 21.87
N GLY A 369 13.73 3.34 22.18
CA GLY A 369 14.83 3.41 21.23
C GLY A 369 15.91 2.40 21.56
N SER A 370 16.73 2.08 20.56
CA SER A 370 17.84 1.14 20.71
C SER A 370 19.19 1.83 20.88
N GLY A 371 19.32 3.10 20.49
CA GLY A 371 20.59 3.80 20.37
C GLY A 371 21.40 3.87 21.66
N HIS A 372 20.74 3.94 22.82
CA HIS A 372 21.41 4.01 24.12
C HIS A 372 22.03 2.68 24.56
N ARG A 373 21.32 1.56 24.32
CA ARG A 373 21.66 0.24 24.86
C ARG A 373 22.27 -0.70 23.83
N ASN A 374 21.94 -0.53 22.55
CA ASN A 374 22.35 -1.37 21.43
C ASN A 374 22.53 -0.53 20.14
N PRO A 375 23.55 0.35 20.08
CA PRO A 375 23.69 1.33 19.01
C PRO A 375 23.96 0.70 17.63
N LEU A 376 23.28 1.22 16.60
CA LEU A 376 23.51 0.89 15.20
C LEU A 376 24.10 2.08 14.44
N SER A 377 25.39 2.00 14.09
CA SER A 377 26.02 3.02 13.24
C SER A 377 25.54 2.96 11.78
N LEU A 378 25.49 4.11 11.10
CA LEU A 378 25.16 4.20 9.68
C LEU A 378 26.08 3.37 8.78
N ARG A 379 27.37 3.28 9.12
CA ARG A 379 28.33 2.41 8.40
C ARG A 379 27.86 0.97 8.43
N ARG A 380 27.62 0.45 9.63
CA ARG A 380 27.23 -0.95 9.83
C ARG A 380 25.88 -1.25 9.18
N LEU A 381 24.91 -0.33 9.27
CA LEU A 381 23.64 -0.44 8.55
C LEU A 381 23.85 -0.52 7.03
N SER A 382 24.68 0.36 6.45
CA SER A 382 24.99 0.38 5.01
C SER A 382 25.62 -0.93 4.54
N GLU A 383 26.55 -1.48 5.33
CA GLU A 383 27.19 -2.78 5.06
C GLU A 383 26.18 -3.93 5.06
N MET A 384 25.31 -4.01 6.08
CA MET A 384 24.27 -5.05 6.17
C MET A 384 23.22 -4.92 5.07
N VAL A 385 22.80 -3.70 4.72
CA VAL A 385 21.87 -3.47 3.60
C VAL A 385 22.51 -3.89 2.28
N TYR A 386 23.77 -3.54 2.05
CA TYR A 386 24.50 -3.95 0.85
C TYR A 386 24.62 -5.48 0.77
N GLU A 387 24.98 -6.13 1.88
CA GLU A 387 25.02 -7.59 1.97
C GLU A 387 23.66 -8.23 1.65
N ALA A 388 22.57 -7.74 2.26
CA ALA A 388 21.23 -8.27 2.08
C ALA A 388 20.79 -8.24 0.61
N PHE A 389 20.97 -7.10 -0.07
CA PHE A 389 20.63 -6.97 -1.49
C PHE A 389 21.63 -7.66 -2.42
N THR A 390 22.87 -7.92 -1.99
CA THR A 390 23.81 -8.74 -2.76
C THR A 390 23.42 -10.21 -2.71
N ARG A 391 22.99 -10.71 -1.54
CA ARG A 391 22.48 -12.07 -1.37
C ARG A 391 21.12 -12.28 -2.05
N ARG A 392 20.26 -11.26 -2.01
CA ARG A 392 18.89 -11.28 -2.58
C ARG A 392 18.67 -10.03 -3.42
N PRO A 393 19.15 -9.98 -4.67
CA PRO A 393 18.99 -8.82 -5.52
C PRO A 393 17.51 -8.54 -5.78
N SER A 394 17.17 -7.24 -5.84
CA SER A 394 15.90 -6.82 -6.42
C SER A 394 16.00 -6.88 -7.94
N TYR A 395 14.91 -7.10 -8.63
CA TYR A 395 14.91 -7.20 -10.09
C TYR A 395 14.29 -5.97 -10.73
N ASP A 396 14.79 -5.61 -11.91
CA ASP A 396 14.21 -4.56 -12.72
C ASP A 396 12.98 -5.06 -13.50
N ARG A 397 12.42 -4.21 -14.38
CA ARG A 397 11.24 -4.58 -15.17
C ARG A 397 11.53 -5.63 -16.26
N ALA A 398 12.78 -5.79 -16.64
CA ALA A 398 13.22 -6.80 -17.60
C ALA A 398 13.57 -8.13 -16.91
N GLY A 399 13.50 -8.20 -15.58
CA GLY A 399 13.89 -9.37 -14.80
C GLY A 399 15.38 -9.46 -14.53
N GLU A 400 16.14 -8.39 -14.81
CA GLU A 400 17.58 -8.35 -14.56
C GLU A 400 17.87 -7.96 -13.11
N PRO A 401 18.85 -8.60 -12.45
CA PRO A 401 19.18 -8.29 -11.06
C PRO A 401 19.80 -6.89 -10.97
N LEU A 402 19.19 -6.05 -10.13
CA LEU A 402 19.71 -4.74 -9.77
C LEU A 402 20.96 -4.90 -8.91
N GLN A 403 21.99 -4.16 -9.27
CA GLN A 403 23.26 -4.13 -8.55
C GLN A 403 23.15 -3.16 -7.38
N ALA A 404 23.17 -3.68 -6.15
CA ALA A 404 23.19 -2.87 -4.95
C ALA A 404 24.49 -2.04 -4.87
N THR A 405 24.45 -0.92 -4.16
CA THR A 405 25.64 -0.11 -3.87
C THR A 405 25.85 0.01 -2.38
N SER A 406 27.09 -0.20 -1.92
CA SER A 406 27.50 0.20 -0.58
C SER A 406 27.45 1.72 -0.47
N CYS A 407 26.51 2.25 0.31
CA CYS A 407 26.31 3.69 0.45
C CYS A 407 27.39 4.28 1.36
N GLN A 408 28.23 5.17 0.82
CA GLN A 408 29.22 5.91 1.60
C GLN A 408 28.68 7.23 2.12
N CYS A 409 28.73 7.43 3.44
CA CYS A 409 28.39 8.71 4.08
C CYS A 409 29.49 9.74 3.83
N ILE A 410 29.12 10.92 3.33
CA ILE A 410 30.03 12.04 3.08
C ILE A 410 29.49 13.36 3.67
N PRO A 411 30.34 14.35 3.98
CA PRO A 411 29.88 15.63 4.50
C PRO A 411 28.90 16.34 3.56
N GLY A 412 27.90 17.01 4.12
CA GLY A 412 26.79 17.58 3.35
C GLY A 412 27.21 18.60 2.28
N HIS A 413 28.24 19.40 2.54
CA HIS A 413 28.77 20.36 1.56
C HIS A 413 29.40 19.63 0.35
N GLU A 414 30.09 18.51 0.58
CA GLU A 414 30.67 17.70 -0.49
C GLU A 414 29.60 16.97 -1.30
N PHE A 415 28.59 16.43 -0.62
CA PHE A 415 27.44 15.80 -1.26
C PHE A 415 26.72 16.78 -2.18
N LYS A 416 26.36 17.97 -1.67
CA LYS A 416 25.71 19.03 -2.46
C LYS A 416 26.56 19.41 -3.68
N ARG A 417 27.87 19.63 -3.49
CA ARG A 417 28.81 19.94 -4.59
C ARG A 417 28.80 18.86 -5.67
N LYS A 418 28.93 17.57 -5.30
CA LYS A 418 28.90 16.44 -6.25
C LYS A 418 27.56 16.33 -6.97
N LEU A 419 26.45 16.44 -6.23
CA LEU A 419 25.09 16.33 -6.74
C LEU A 419 24.77 17.44 -7.75
N TYR A 420 24.96 18.71 -7.38
CA TYR A 420 24.66 19.85 -8.26
C TYR A 420 25.54 19.86 -9.52
N ARG A 421 26.82 19.47 -9.40
CA ARG A 421 27.69 19.31 -10.58
C ARG A 421 27.15 18.25 -11.53
N ARG A 422 26.74 17.09 -11.02
CA ARG A 422 26.17 16.00 -11.84
C ARG A 422 24.83 16.41 -12.45
N MET A 423 23.97 17.12 -11.71
CA MET A 423 22.70 17.64 -12.23
C MET A 423 22.93 18.65 -13.37
N ARG A 424 23.83 19.63 -13.19
CA ARG A 424 24.17 20.61 -14.24
C ARG A 424 24.73 19.92 -15.49
N HIS A 425 25.64 18.97 -15.31
CA HIS A 425 26.16 18.17 -16.43
C HIS A 425 25.04 17.44 -17.17
N MET A 426 24.13 16.77 -16.44
CA MET A 426 23.04 16.04 -17.08
C MET A 426 21.98 16.94 -17.73
N GLN A 427 21.80 18.17 -17.24
CA GLN A 427 20.98 19.20 -17.91
C GLN A 427 21.60 19.58 -19.26
N LEU A 428 22.90 19.85 -19.30
CA LEU A 428 23.62 20.14 -20.55
C LEU A 428 23.53 18.97 -21.54
N VAL A 429 23.73 17.73 -21.06
CA VAL A 429 23.61 16.52 -21.88
C VAL A 429 22.19 16.35 -22.43
N ARG A 430 21.16 16.58 -21.61
CA ARG A 430 19.76 16.56 -22.04
C ARG A 430 19.51 17.59 -23.14
N ASP A 431 19.98 18.82 -22.96
CA ASP A 431 19.74 19.92 -23.89
C ASP A 431 20.46 19.69 -25.22
N LEU A 432 21.70 19.20 -25.16
CA LEU A 432 22.46 18.77 -26.34
C LEU A 432 21.71 17.69 -27.12
N TYR A 433 21.33 16.58 -26.48
CA TYR A 433 20.61 15.49 -27.15
C TYR A 433 19.22 15.88 -27.65
N THR A 434 18.57 16.85 -27.00
CA THR A 434 17.30 17.40 -27.49
C THR A 434 17.53 18.21 -28.77
N ARG A 435 18.59 19.04 -28.84
CA ARG A 435 18.94 19.82 -30.03
C ARG A 435 19.36 18.95 -31.22
N VAL A 436 20.14 17.89 -30.99
CA VAL A 436 20.59 16.99 -32.07
C VAL A 436 19.58 15.89 -32.42
N GLY A 437 18.34 15.97 -31.92
CA GLY A 437 17.26 15.03 -32.25
C GLY A 437 17.40 13.61 -31.68
N ALA A 438 18.37 13.37 -30.79
CA ALA A 438 18.65 12.06 -30.18
C ALA A 438 17.66 11.73 -29.03
N LYS A 439 16.38 11.52 -29.38
CA LYS A 439 15.25 11.37 -28.43
C LYS A 439 15.48 10.33 -27.34
N ALA A 440 16.05 9.16 -27.67
CA ALA A 440 16.32 8.10 -26.69
C ALA A 440 17.34 8.51 -25.61
N ARG A 441 18.44 9.17 -26.03
CA ARG A 441 19.48 9.65 -25.10
C ARG A 441 19.00 10.85 -24.27
N ALA A 442 18.23 11.75 -24.88
CA ALA A 442 17.57 12.84 -24.15
C ALA A 442 16.60 12.31 -23.09
N ARG A 443 15.85 11.24 -23.40
CA ARG A 443 14.99 10.54 -22.42
C ARG A 443 15.81 9.94 -21.28
N GLN A 444 16.92 9.26 -21.57
CA GLN A 444 17.79 8.70 -20.54
C GLN A 444 18.33 9.78 -19.60
N ALA A 445 18.80 10.91 -20.16
CA ALA A 445 19.26 12.05 -19.37
C ALA A 445 18.16 12.63 -18.46
N ARG A 446 16.91 12.71 -18.95
CA ARG A 446 15.75 13.12 -18.13
C ARG A 446 15.47 12.14 -16.99
N LEU A 447 15.57 10.82 -17.23
CA LEU A 447 15.39 9.82 -16.18
C LEU A 447 16.48 9.95 -15.10
N THR A 448 17.74 10.12 -15.50
CA THR A 448 18.84 10.38 -14.56
C THR A 448 18.59 11.65 -13.75
N LEU A 449 18.15 12.74 -14.38
CA LEU A 449 17.81 13.99 -13.67
C LEU A 449 16.68 13.79 -12.66
N ARG A 450 15.69 12.94 -12.94
CA ARG A 450 14.65 12.59 -11.96
C ARG A 450 15.22 11.82 -10.78
N VAL A 451 16.14 10.88 -11.00
CA VAL A 451 16.84 10.16 -9.92
C VAL A 451 17.64 11.14 -9.06
N LEU A 452 18.42 12.04 -9.68
CA LEU A 452 19.18 13.06 -8.96
C LEU A 452 18.28 14.04 -8.20
N GLY A 453 17.11 14.39 -8.76
CA GLY A 453 16.09 15.17 -8.07
C GLY A 453 15.60 14.47 -6.80
N ARG A 454 15.24 13.18 -6.90
CA ARG A 454 14.85 12.38 -5.72
C ARG A 454 15.96 12.31 -4.67
N LEU A 455 17.22 12.16 -5.09
CA LEU A 455 18.38 12.17 -4.17
C LEU A 455 18.56 13.50 -3.45
N ARG A 456 18.32 14.63 -4.13
CA ARG A 456 18.29 15.95 -3.49
C ARG A 456 17.20 16.00 -2.44
N ASP A 457 15.99 15.60 -2.81
CA ASP A 457 14.84 15.65 -1.92
C ASP A 457 15.07 14.75 -0.68
N PHE A 458 15.66 13.56 -0.86
CA PHE A 458 16.10 12.72 0.26
C PHE A 458 17.18 13.38 1.12
N ALA A 459 18.19 14.02 0.54
CA ALA A 459 19.21 14.70 1.33
C ALA A 459 18.64 15.86 2.16
N ASP A 460 17.63 16.55 1.64
CA ASP A 460 16.94 17.63 2.36
C ASP A 460 16.07 17.09 3.50
N LEU A 461 15.52 15.88 3.36
CA LEU A 461 14.69 15.21 4.39
C LEU A 461 15.53 14.50 5.46
N TYR A 462 16.48 13.67 5.04
CA TYR A 462 17.22 12.76 5.91
C TYR A 462 18.58 13.29 6.35
N GLY A 463 19.04 14.41 5.75
CA GLY A 463 20.37 14.95 6.02
C GLY A 463 20.62 15.28 7.48
N PHE A 464 19.58 15.72 8.22
CA PHE A 464 19.69 15.93 9.66
C PHE A 464 19.91 14.60 10.39
N TYR A 465 19.00 13.65 10.23
CA TYR A 465 18.99 12.35 10.92
C TYR A 465 20.24 11.52 10.64
N THR A 466 20.86 11.71 9.48
CA THR A 466 22.09 11.01 9.09
C THR A 466 23.37 11.70 9.52
N SER A 467 23.29 12.97 9.95
CA SER A 467 24.44 13.78 10.34
C SER A 467 24.52 14.05 11.84
N HIS A 468 23.41 13.89 12.57
CA HIS A 468 23.30 14.09 14.01
C HIS A 468 23.03 12.76 14.68
N SER A 469 23.55 12.57 15.89
CA SER A 469 23.47 11.32 16.63
C SER A 469 23.03 11.57 18.07
N PRO A 470 21.78 11.99 18.30
CA PRO A 470 21.26 12.19 19.65
C PRO A 470 21.31 10.89 20.46
N ARG A 471 21.60 10.99 21.76
CA ARG A 471 21.58 9.82 22.67
C ARG A 471 20.33 9.86 23.55
N PHE A 472 19.29 9.15 23.13
CA PHE A 472 18.03 9.03 23.86
C PHE A 472 18.17 8.04 25.01
N LEU A 473 18.26 8.52 26.26
CA LEU A 473 18.36 7.65 27.43
C LEU A 473 17.06 6.86 27.63
N THR A 474 17.17 5.62 28.13
CA THR A 474 16.04 4.68 28.24
C THR A 474 15.85 4.18 29.66
N ASP A 475 16.32 4.93 30.66
CA ASP A 475 16.42 4.46 32.05
C ASP A 475 15.05 4.08 32.67
N LYS A 476 14.00 4.85 32.41
CA LYS A 476 12.62 4.55 32.84
C LYS A 476 12.03 3.40 32.02
N THR A 477 12.36 3.30 30.73
CA THR A 477 11.95 2.18 29.87
C THR A 477 12.56 0.86 30.35
N ASP A 478 13.85 0.86 30.67
CA ASP A 478 14.58 -0.27 31.24
C ASP A 478 13.99 -0.63 32.61
N ALA A 479 13.68 0.35 33.46
CA ALA A 479 12.99 0.11 34.74
C ALA A 479 11.58 -0.48 34.56
N LEU A 480 10.85 -0.09 33.50
CA LEU A 480 9.56 -0.66 33.15
C LEU A 480 9.71 -2.13 32.75
N TRP A 481 10.71 -2.48 31.94
CA TRP A 481 11.04 -3.87 31.57
C TRP A 481 11.44 -4.71 32.78
N ASP A 482 12.30 -4.17 33.64
CA ASP A 482 12.81 -4.84 34.83
C ASP A 482 11.70 -5.10 35.87
N ALA A 483 10.66 -4.28 35.88
CA ALA A 483 9.49 -4.46 36.75
C ALA A 483 8.48 -5.51 36.26
N LEU A 484 8.61 -6.03 35.03
CA LEU A 484 7.72 -7.07 34.50
C LEU A 484 8.04 -8.45 35.07
N SER A 485 6.99 -9.28 35.20
CA SER A 485 7.14 -10.71 35.48
C SER A 485 7.80 -11.45 34.31
N ASP A 486 8.37 -12.62 34.54
CA ASP A 486 8.98 -13.40 33.45
C ASP A 486 7.94 -13.84 32.41
N GLU A 487 6.68 -14.06 32.83
CA GLU A 487 5.57 -14.33 31.93
C GLU A 487 5.24 -13.12 31.05
N ASP A 488 5.14 -11.92 31.63
CA ASP A 488 4.91 -10.69 30.87
C ASP A 488 6.08 -10.35 29.95
N ARG A 489 7.33 -10.61 30.35
CA ARG A 489 8.50 -10.42 29.49
C ARG A 489 8.48 -11.36 28.29
N ALA A 490 8.01 -12.59 28.48
CA ALA A 490 7.85 -13.55 27.40
C ALA A 490 6.68 -13.16 26.46
N LEU A 491 5.59 -12.63 27.02
CA LEU A 491 4.40 -12.26 26.25
C LEU A 491 4.53 -10.89 25.57
N PHE A 492 5.24 -9.95 26.17
CA PHE A 492 5.42 -8.58 25.69
C PHE A 492 6.92 -8.19 25.64
N PRO A 493 7.75 -8.84 24.81
CA PRO A 493 9.17 -8.53 24.72
C PRO A 493 9.44 -7.15 24.11
N PHE A 494 10.24 -6.31 24.78
CA PHE A 494 10.71 -5.03 24.23
C PHE A 494 12.13 -4.63 24.68
N ASP A 495 12.94 -5.60 25.10
CA ASP A 495 14.36 -5.38 25.42
C ASP A 495 15.20 -5.15 24.15
N ALA A 496 15.59 -3.89 23.93
CA ALA A 496 16.38 -3.49 22.77
C ALA A 496 17.78 -4.12 22.73
N THR A 497 18.31 -4.62 23.86
CA THR A 497 19.62 -5.31 23.90
C THR A 497 19.60 -6.66 23.21
N LYS A 498 18.41 -7.22 22.98
CA LYS A 498 18.22 -8.52 22.30
C LYS A 498 18.20 -8.41 20.78
N ILE A 499 18.18 -7.20 20.22
CA ILE A 499 18.16 -7.01 18.77
C ILE A 499 19.52 -7.44 18.19
N ASP A 500 19.55 -8.59 17.53
CA ASP A 500 20.62 -8.90 16.59
C ASP A 500 20.41 -8.09 15.31
N TRP A 501 21.19 -7.02 15.16
CA TRP A 501 21.08 -6.13 14.01
C TRP A 501 21.39 -6.81 12.67
N HIS A 502 22.27 -7.81 12.65
CA HIS A 502 22.62 -8.49 11.39
C HIS A 502 21.44 -9.32 10.92
N ASP A 503 20.95 -10.21 11.79
CA ASP A 503 19.77 -11.02 11.50
C ASP A 503 18.53 -10.14 11.24
N TYR A 504 18.31 -9.09 12.03
CA TYR A 504 17.19 -8.17 11.82
C TYR A 504 17.24 -7.49 10.45
N ILE A 505 18.36 -6.89 10.06
CA ILE A 505 18.45 -6.15 8.79
C ILE A 505 18.49 -7.12 7.59
N VAL A 506 19.35 -8.14 7.65
CA VAL A 506 19.67 -9.01 6.51
C VAL A 506 18.60 -10.07 6.27
N GLU A 507 18.11 -10.69 7.34
CA GLU A 507 17.24 -11.87 7.25
C GLU A 507 15.75 -11.52 7.41
N ARG A 508 15.41 -10.37 8.03
CA ARG A 508 14.02 -10.02 8.36
C ARG A 508 13.53 -8.75 7.66
N HIS A 509 14.14 -7.60 7.94
CA HIS A 509 13.68 -6.29 7.48
C HIS A 509 13.81 -6.11 5.97
N VAL A 510 14.99 -6.32 5.37
CA VAL A 510 15.18 -6.19 3.91
C VAL A 510 14.28 -7.19 3.13
N PRO A 511 14.20 -8.49 3.50
CA PRO A 511 13.25 -9.40 2.89
C PRO A 511 11.79 -8.99 3.08
N GLY A 512 11.44 -8.42 4.25
CA GLY A 512 10.14 -7.79 4.53
C GLY A 512 9.81 -6.67 3.54
N LEU A 513 10.76 -5.76 3.32
CA LEU A 513 10.64 -4.69 2.32
C LEU A 513 10.46 -5.22 0.91
N GLN A 514 11.21 -6.28 0.54
CA GLN A 514 11.08 -6.91 -0.77
C GLN A 514 9.72 -7.58 -0.96
N ARG A 515 9.19 -8.29 0.06
CA ARG A 515 7.83 -8.86 0.03
C ARG A 515 6.77 -7.78 -0.11
N MET A 516 6.89 -6.69 0.67
CA MET A 516 5.97 -5.56 0.60
C MET A 516 6.07 -4.83 -0.74
N ALA A 517 7.27 -4.60 -1.26
CA ALA A 517 7.49 -3.96 -2.56
C ALA A 517 6.98 -4.85 -3.70
N GLY A 518 7.16 -6.17 -3.62
CA GLY A 518 6.54 -7.13 -4.53
C GLY A 518 5.02 -7.10 -4.45
N SER A 519 4.45 -6.94 -3.25
CA SER A 519 3.01 -6.78 -3.04
C SER A 519 2.45 -5.42 -3.46
N LYS A 520 3.22 -4.32 -3.38
CA LYS A 520 2.82 -2.94 -3.75
C LYS A 520 3.18 -2.55 -5.19
N MET A 521 4.19 -3.17 -5.82
CA MET A 521 4.34 -3.24 -7.30
C MET A 521 3.37 -4.24 -7.93
N ARG A 522 2.59 -4.94 -7.09
CA ARG A 522 1.37 -5.68 -7.40
C ARG A 522 0.09 -4.94 -6.96
N SER A 523 0.15 -3.73 -6.41
CA SER A 523 -1.04 -2.87 -6.12
C SER A 523 -0.97 -1.38 -6.59
N LYS A 524 0.03 -0.94 -7.36
CA LYS A 524 0.20 0.46 -7.82
C LYS A 524 0.64 0.61 -9.28
N ARG A 525 0.10 -0.18 -10.22
CA ARG A 525 0.19 0.18 -11.65
C ARG A 525 -0.95 1.13 -12.03
N THR A 526 -0.71 2.43 -11.86
CA THR A 526 -1.57 3.48 -12.43
C THR A 526 -1.39 3.56 -13.95
N MET A 527 -2.51 3.56 -14.67
CA MET A 527 -2.61 3.52 -16.14
C MET A 527 -1.88 4.67 -16.86
N HIS A 528 -1.30 4.37 -18.02
CA HIS A 528 -0.65 5.36 -18.88
C HIS A 528 -1.60 5.76 -20.03
N PRO A 529 -1.83 7.06 -20.31
CA PRO A 529 -2.63 7.57 -21.44
C PRO A 529 -2.18 7.11 -22.84
N ARG A 530 -1.04 6.40 -22.93
CA ARG A 530 -0.45 5.89 -24.17
C ARG A 530 -1.10 4.59 -24.64
N THR A 531 -1.79 3.84 -23.78
CA THR A 531 -2.40 2.55 -24.15
C THR A 531 -3.67 2.77 -25.00
N LEU A 532 -4.53 3.72 -24.63
CA LEU A 532 -5.74 4.09 -25.38
C LEU A 532 -5.43 4.50 -26.84
N HIS A 533 -4.37 5.28 -27.06
CA HIS A 533 -3.95 5.68 -28.41
C HIS A 533 -3.44 4.52 -29.28
N ARG A 534 -3.03 3.39 -28.69
CA ARG A 534 -2.40 2.26 -29.40
C ARG A 534 -3.39 1.17 -29.83
N ILE A 535 -4.60 1.20 -29.29
CA ILE A 535 -5.69 0.25 -29.59
C ILE A 535 -6.90 0.96 -30.23
N ALA A 536 -6.75 2.24 -30.58
CA ALA A 536 -7.81 3.07 -31.15
C ALA A 536 -8.21 2.64 -32.57
N ASP A 537 -7.26 2.07 -33.32
CA ASP A 537 -7.39 1.61 -34.70
C ASP A 537 -7.73 0.12 -34.83
N VAL A 538 -7.74 -0.61 -33.71
CA VAL A 538 -8.10 -2.03 -33.65
C VAL A 538 -9.58 -2.23 -33.99
N ARG A 539 -9.86 -3.15 -34.92
CA ARG A 539 -11.22 -3.42 -35.43
C ARG A 539 -11.79 -4.77 -34.98
N CYS A 540 -10.95 -5.72 -34.54
CA CYS A 540 -11.42 -6.98 -33.98
C CYS A 540 -10.65 -7.38 -32.71
N LEU A 541 -11.21 -8.33 -31.94
CA LEU A 541 -10.61 -8.79 -30.68
C LEU A 541 -9.27 -9.50 -30.90
N PHE A 542 -9.10 -10.16 -32.03
CA PHE A 542 -7.86 -10.87 -32.32
C PHE A 542 -6.69 -9.92 -32.63
N ASP A 543 -6.94 -8.86 -33.42
CA ASP A 543 -5.96 -7.79 -33.67
C ASP A 543 -5.47 -7.13 -32.36
N LEU A 544 -6.38 -6.97 -31.39
CA LEU A 544 -6.02 -6.47 -30.05
C LEU A 544 -4.95 -7.35 -29.40
N TYR A 545 -5.10 -8.67 -29.50
CA TYR A 545 -4.20 -9.63 -28.88
C TYR A 545 -2.85 -9.70 -29.59
N GLU A 546 -2.83 -9.70 -30.94
CA GLU A 546 -1.58 -9.63 -31.70
C GLU A 546 -0.82 -8.34 -31.40
N ARG A 547 -1.52 -7.20 -31.43
CA ARG A 547 -0.93 -5.89 -31.12
C ARG A 547 -0.39 -5.83 -29.69
N THR A 548 -1.07 -6.48 -28.76
CA THR A 548 -0.61 -6.61 -27.37
C THR A 548 0.64 -7.47 -27.29
N ALA A 549 0.70 -8.59 -28.01
CA ALA A 549 1.86 -9.48 -28.04
C ALA A 549 3.07 -8.86 -28.76
N GLU A 550 2.88 -7.99 -29.75
CA GLU A 550 3.97 -7.18 -30.33
C GLU A 550 4.64 -6.27 -29.29
N ILE A 551 3.87 -5.81 -28.30
CA ILE A 551 4.33 -4.83 -27.29
C ILE A 551 4.85 -5.54 -26.04
N TYR A 552 4.16 -6.59 -25.59
CA TYR A 552 4.38 -7.28 -24.32
C TYR A 552 4.75 -8.75 -24.50
N GLY A 553 5.23 -9.14 -25.69
CA GLY A 553 5.42 -10.54 -26.08
C GLY A 553 6.20 -11.40 -25.08
N ASP A 554 7.19 -10.82 -24.41
CA ASP A 554 8.05 -11.50 -23.43
C ASP A 554 7.51 -11.42 -21.99
N CYS A 555 6.46 -10.63 -21.76
CA CYS A 555 5.79 -10.55 -20.45
C CYS A 555 4.85 -11.74 -20.26
N THR A 556 4.73 -12.22 -19.02
CA THR A 556 3.74 -13.24 -18.65
C THR A 556 2.31 -12.70 -18.85
N ALA A 557 1.52 -13.38 -19.66
CA ALA A 557 0.12 -13.09 -19.92
C ALA A 557 -0.79 -13.91 -19.02
N THR A 558 -0.51 -15.20 -18.83
CA THR A 558 -1.26 -16.06 -17.91
C THR A 558 -0.32 -16.90 -17.06
N GLN A 559 -0.72 -17.21 -15.83
CA GLN A 559 -0.03 -18.19 -14.99
C GLN A 559 -1.04 -19.05 -14.24
N VAL A 560 -0.74 -20.32 -14.05
CA VAL A 560 -1.60 -21.29 -13.34
C VAL A 560 -0.80 -22.05 -12.30
N CYS A 561 -1.33 -22.13 -11.09
CA CYS A 561 -0.76 -22.98 -10.04
C CYS A 561 -1.20 -24.43 -10.25
N ARG A 562 -0.28 -25.37 -10.48
CA ARG A 562 -0.58 -26.81 -10.65
C ARG A 562 0.17 -27.64 -9.62
N SER A 563 -0.56 -28.48 -8.90
CA SER A 563 -0.07 -29.33 -7.82
C SER A 563 0.89 -30.45 -8.26
N ASP A 564 0.97 -30.74 -9.56
CA ASP A 564 1.82 -31.78 -10.16
C ASP A 564 3.22 -31.29 -10.61
N THR A 565 3.56 -30.02 -10.41
CA THR A 565 4.85 -29.44 -10.82
C THR A 565 5.74 -29.07 -9.62
N ALA A 566 7.05 -29.37 -9.70
CA ALA A 566 8.02 -29.12 -8.62
C ALA A 566 8.18 -27.64 -8.21
N THR A 567 7.73 -26.69 -9.06
CA THR A 567 7.77 -25.24 -8.84
C THR A 567 6.41 -24.61 -8.52
N GLY A 568 5.33 -25.40 -8.54
CA GLY A 568 3.96 -24.96 -8.25
C GLY A 568 3.28 -24.07 -9.30
N TRP A 569 4.01 -23.29 -10.12
CA TRP A 569 3.43 -22.37 -11.11
C TRP A 569 3.93 -22.62 -12.54
N VAL A 570 2.99 -22.70 -13.49
CA VAL A 570 3.24 -22.69 -14.94
C VAL A 570 2.89 -21.31 -15.50
N ARG A 571 3.78 -20.71 -16.30
CA ARG A 571 3.62 -19.35 -16.85
C ARG A 571 3.63 -19.37 -18.37
N TYR A 572 2.76 -18.57 -18.98
CA TYR A 572 2.68 -18.36 -20.42
C TYR A 572 2.87 -16.88 -20.74
N THR A 573 3.79 -16.57 -21.65
CA THR A 573 3.98 -15.20 -22.15
C THR A 573 2.91 -14.81 -23.15
N TYR A 574 2.78 -13.51 -23.46
CA TYR A 574 1.86 -13.04 -24.51
C TYR A 574 2.17 -13.65 -25.88
N ARG A 575 3.45 -13.90 -26.18
CA ARG A 575 3.85 -14.58 -27.42
C ARG A 575 3.35 -16.02 -27.44
N GLN A 576 3.60 -16.76 -26.35
CA GLN A 576 3.13 -18.14 -26.21
C GLN A 576 1.60 -18.23 -26.21
N LEU A 577 0.90 -17.21 -25.71
CA LEU A 577 -0.55 -17.11 -25.74
C LEU A 577 -1.10 -16.99 -27.17
N VAL A 578 -0.48 -16.15 -28.00
CA VAL A 578 -0.84 -15.99 -29.42
C VAL A 578 -0.47 -17.24 -30.24
N ASP A 579 0.68 -17.85 -29.96
CA ASP A 579 1.10 -19.11 -30.61
C ASP A 579 0.13 -20.25 -30.28
N ALA A 580 -0.30 -20.37 -29.02
CA ALA A 580 -1.30 -21.36 -28.61
C ALA A 580 -2.67 -21.11 -29.26
N ALA A 581 -3.09 -19.85 -29.38
CA ALA A 581 -4.32 -19.50 -30.11
C ALA A 581 -4.22 -19.84 -31.61
N ALA A 582 -3.04 -19.68 -32.23
CA ALA A 582 -2.79 -20.04 -33.61
C ALA A 582 -2.81 -21.57 -33.83
N HIS A 583 -2.31 -22.36 -32.87
CA HIS A 583 -2.45 -23.81 -32.87
C HIS A 583 -3.92 -24.24 -32.81
N VAL A 584 -4.68 -23.69 -31.86
CA VAL A 584 -6.12 -23.98 -31.75
C VAL A 584 -6.87 -23.58 -33.03
N HIS A 585 -6.54 -22.43 -33.63
CA HIS A 585 -7.10 -22.01 -34.91
C HIS A 585 -6.88 -23.05 -36.02
N THR A 586 -5.68 -23.64 -36.10
CA THR A 586 -5.34 -24.70 -37.05
C THR A 586 -6.22 -25.93 -36.85
N GLN A 587 -6.36 -26.37 -35.59
CA GLN A 587 -7.22 -27.51 -35.23
C GLN A 587 -8.70 -27.26 -35.55
N LEU A 588 -9.20 -26.04 -35.29
CA LEU A 588 -10.57 -25.64 -35.64
C LEU A 588 -10.80 -25.60 -37.16
N ALA A 589 -9.78 -25.23 -37.93
CA ALA A 589 -9.85 -25.21 -39.39
C ALA A 589 -9.88 -26.63 -40.00
N GLU A 590 -9.11 -27.57 -39.45
CA GLU A 590 -9.11 -28.99 -39.84
C GLU A 590 -10.47 -29.66 -39.62
N LEU A 591 -11.21 -29.22 -38.59
CA LEU A 591 -12.59 -29.64 -38.34
C LEU A 591 -13.62 -29.05 -39.32
N GLY A 592 -13.18 -28.26 -40.31
CA GLY A 592 -14.03 -27.73 -41.38
C GLY A 592 -14.94 -26.57 -40.97
N LEU A 593 -14.69 -25.94 -39.82
CA LEU A 593 -15.49 -24.81 -39.33
C LEU A 593 -15.28 -23.56 -40.20
N LYS A 594 -16.37 -22.83 -40.48
CA LYS A 594 -16.40 -21.63 -41.33
C LYS A 594 -16.64 -20.38 -40.49
N VAL A 595 -16.24 -19.23 -41.01
CA VAL A 595 -16.49 -17.92 -40.38
C VAL A 595 -17.99 -17.77 -40.03
N GLY A 596 -18.28 -17.34 -38.82
CA GLY A 596 -19.63 -17.20 -38.27
C GLY A 596 -20.22 -18.48 -37.65
N ASP A 597 -19.54 -19.62 -37.75
CA ASP A 597 -19.94 -20.82 -37.02
C ASP A 597 -19.78 -20.63 -35.51
N ARG A 598 -20.72 -21.17 -34.73
CA ARG A 598 -20.75 -21.05 -33.28
C ARG A 598 -20.05 -22.23 -32.63
N ILE A 599 -19.19 -21.97 -31.66
CA ILE A 599 -18.56 -23.02 -30.85
C ILE A 599 -18.85 -22.77 -29.38
N ILE A 600 -19.14 -23.84 -28.64
CA ILE A 600 -19.33 -23.77 -27.19
C ILE A 600 -18.01 -24.03 -26.50
N ILE A 601 -17.68 -23.23 -25.49
CA ILE A 601 -16.51 -23.41 -24.62
C ILE A 601 -17.03 -23.63 -23.20
N TYR A 602 -17.07 -24.89 -22.79
CA TYR A 602 -17.50 -25.32 -21.46
C TYR A 602 -16.29 -25.85 -20.70
N SER A 603 -15.55 -24.96 -20.04
CA SER A 603 -14.31 -25.31 -19.33
C SER A 603 -14.18 -24.56 -18.03
N GLU A 604 -13.54 -25.21 -17.05
CA GLU A 604 -13.06 -24.57 -15.84
C GLU A 604 -12.09 -23.42 -16.14
N SER A 605 -11.85 -22.58 -15.14
CA SER A 605 -11.04 -21.37 -15.26
C SER A 605 -9.56 -21.71 -15.33
N ASN A 606 -9.04 -21.83 -16.54
CA ASN A 606 -7.66 -22.21 -16.82
C ASN A 606 -7.10 -21.42 -18.03
N PRO A 607 -5.77 -21.44 -18.26
CA PRO A 607 -5.18 -20.85 -19.46
C PRO A 607 -5.72 -21.44 -20.77
N GLU A 608 -6.04 -22.74 -20.80
CA GLU A 608 -6.56 -23.44 -21.98
C GLU A 608 -7.86 -22.87 -22.52
N TRP A 609 -8.72 -22.38 -21.62
CA TRP A 609 -9.93 -21.67 -21.98
C TRP A 609 -9.61 -20.41 -22.80
N VAL A 610 -8.56 -19.67 -22.41
CA VAL A 610 -8.14 -18.45 -23.13
C VAL A 610 -7.59 -18.80 -24.50
N PHE A 611 -6.79 -19.87 -24.60
CA PHE A 611 -6.29 -20.37 -25.89
C PHE A 611 -7.44 -20.71 -26.84
N ALA A 612 -8.47 -21.40 -26.32
CA ALA A 612 -9.67 -21.75 -27.07
C ALA A 612 -10.45 -20.53 -27.54
N TYR A 613 -10.69 -19.57 -26.64
CA TYR A 613 -11.42 -18.35 -26.96
C TYR A 613 -10.69 -17.52 -28.03
N MET A 614 -9.38 -17.27 -27.85
CA MET A 614 -8.59 -16.49 -28.80
C MET A 614 -8.45 -17.19 -30.16
N GLY A 615 -8.27 -18.52 -30.16
CA GLY A 615 -8.22 -19.31 -31.39
C GLY A 615 -9.54 -19.27 -32.17
N ALA A 616 -10.67 -19.24 -31.48
CA ALA A 616 -11.99 -19.05 -32.09
C ALA A 616 -12.13 -17.67 -32.75
N GLN A 617 -11.70 -16.61 -32.04
CA GLN A 617 -11.70 -15.25 -32.60
C GLN A 617 -10.80 -15.16 -33.84
N ARG A 618 -9.60 -15.78 -33.81
CA ARG A 618 -8.68 -15.86 -34.96
C ARG A 618 -9.30 -16.61 -36.15
N ALA A 619 -10.17 -17.59 -35.88
CA ALA A 619 -10.90 -18.35 -36.89
C ALA A 619 -12.16 -17.62 -37.43
N GLY A 620 -12.50 -16.44 -36.91
CA GLY A 620 -13.75 -15.75 -37.23
C GLY A 620 -14.98 -16.50 -36.75
N LEU A 621 -14.86 -17.31 -35.69
CA LEU A 621 -15.94 -18.10 -35.10
C LEU A 621 -16.59 -17.33 -33.95
N VAL A 622 -17.86 -17.62 -33.70
CA VAL A 622 -18.62 -17.02 -32.59
C VAL A 622 -18.44 -17.92 -31.36
N ALA A 623 -17.74 -17.41 -30.35
CA ALA A 623 -17.50 -18.14 -29.11
C ALA A 623 -18.73 -18.08 -28.18
N VAL A 624 -19.11 -19.21 -27.60
CA VAL A 624 -20.23 -19.31 -26.66
C VAL A 624 -19.71 -19.88 -25.35
N PRO A 625 -19.18 -19.03 -24.45
CA PRO A 625 -18.66 -19.49 -23.17
C PRO A 625 -19.78 -19.88 -22.21
N LEU A 626 -19.64 -21.01 -21.55
CA LEU A 626 -20.61 -21.53 -20.56
C LEU A 626 -19.96 -21.64 -19.19
N ASP A 627 -20.69 -21.22 -18.16
CA ASP A 627 -20.26 -21.34 -16.76
C ASP A 627 -20.26 -22.82 -16.33
N PRO A 628 -19.14 -23.36 -15.80
CA PRO A 628 -19.04 -24.72 -15.27
C PRO A 628 -20.08 -25.08 -14.20
N GLN A 629 -20.65 -24.09 -13.49
CA GLN A 629 -21.65 -24.27 -12.45
C GLN A 629 -23.10 -24.33 -12.97
N LEU A 630 -23.34 -24.24 -14.28
CA LEU A 630 -24.66 -24.46 -14.86
C LEU A 630 -25.10 -25.92 -14.64
N THR A 631 -26.40 -26.11 -14.42
CA THR A 631 -26.95 -27.46 -14.32
C THR A 631 -26.88 -28.18 -15.68
N PRO A 632 -26.79 -29.52 -15.70
CA PRO A 632 -26.74 -30.26 -16.96
C PRO A 632 -27.96 -30.00 -17.87
N GLU A 633 -29.13 -29.73 -17.30
CA GLU A 633 -30.34 -29.38 -18.05
C GLU A 633 -30.19 -28.02 -18.75
N GLU A 634 -29.73 -26.99 -18.03
CA GLU A 634 -29.44 -25.67 -18.61
C GLU A 634 -28.38 -25.73 -19.72
N VAL A 635 -27.32 -26.52 -19.52
CA VAL A 635 -26.28 -26.73 -20.54
C VAL A 635 -26.87 -27.38 -21.79
N SER A 636 -27.72 -28.41 -21.62
CA SER A 636 -28.38 -29.09 -22.75
C SER A 636 -29.33 -28.15 -23.49
N ASP A 637 -30.07 -27.31 -22.78
CA ASP A 637 -30.95 -26.31 -23.38
C ASP A 637 -30.15 -25.28 -24.18
N ILE A 638 -29.05 -24.75 -23.62
CA ILE A 638 -28.19 -23.79 -24.31
C ILE A 638 -27.56 -24.42 -25.56
N VAL A 639 -27.07 -25.66 -25.49
CA VAL A 639 -26.51 -26.38 -26.65
C VAL A 639 -27.54 -26.48 -27.78
N THR A 640 -28.79 -26.81 -27.43
CA THR A 640 -29.89 -26.96 -28.39
C THR A 640 -30.24 -25.63 -29.06
N HIS A 641 -30.30 -24.54 -28.30
CA HIS A 641 -30.70 -23.21 -28.81
C HIS A 641 -29.57 -22.46 -29.52
N THR A 642 -28.31 -22.80 -29.23
CA THR A 642 -27.15 -22.12 -29.82
C THR A 642 -26.85 -22.60 -31.24
N ASN A 643 -27.31 -23.80 -31.65
CA ASN A 643 -26.96 -24.41 -32.94
C ASN A 643 -25.43 -24.32 -33.18
N ALA A 644 -24.67 -24.73 -32.16
CA ALA A 644 -23.21 -24.78 -32.18
C ALA A 644 -22.74 -25.97 -33.01
N LYS A 645 -21.60 -25.82 -33.70
CA LYS A 645 -21.01 -26.89 -34.52
C LYS A 645 -19.92 -27.68 -33.81
N LEU A 646 -19.46 -27.21 -32.66
CA LEU A 646 -18.43 -27.84 -31.87
C LEU A 646 -18.61 -27.47 -30.39
N ILE A 647 -18.35 -28.42 -29.50
CA ILE A 647 -18.29 -28.20 -28.06
C ILE A 647 -16.87 -28.51 -27.59
N LEU A 648 -16.23 -27.52 -26.96
CA LEU A 648 -14.93 -27.63 -26.34
C LEU A 648 -15.12 -27.79 -24.83
N VAL A 649 -14.63 -28.90 -24.27
CA VAL A 649 -14.78 -29.22 -22.85
C VAL A 649 -13.45 -29.25 -22.11
N GLY A 650 -13.40 -28.61 -20.93
CA GLY A 650 -12.24 -28.65 -20.05
C GLY A 650 -12.04 -30.01 -19.37
N ARG A 651 -10.96 -30.16 -18.62
CA ARG A 651 -10.58 -31.42 -17.98
C ARG A 651 -11.58 -31.83 -16.89
N GLN A 652 -12.03 -30.88 -16.08
CA GLN A 652 -12.99 -31.13 -15.00
C GLN A 652 -14.42 -31.20 -15.54
N THR A 653 -14.76 -30.24 -16.39
CA THR A 653 -16.08 -30.11 -17.03
C THR A 653 -16.44 -31.25 -17.97
N HIS A 654 -15.47 -31.90 -18.64
CA HIS A 654 -15.73 -33.12 -19.42
C HIS A 654 -16.38 -34.23 -18.58
N ARG A 655 -16.03 -34.37 -17.29
CA ARG A 655 -16.62 -35.41 -16.42
C ARG A 655 -18.06 -35.08 -16.03
N ALA A 656 -18.42 -33.80 -15.98
CA ALA A 656 -19.73 -33.30 -15.61
C ALA A 656 -20.66 -33.07 -16.81
N PHE A 657 -20.13 -33.11 -18.04
CA PHE A 657 -20.90 -32.83 -19.25
C PHE A 657 -21.98 -33.92 -19.48
N PRO A 658 -23.26 -33.53 -19.64
CA PRO A 658 -24.34 -34.50 -19.86
C PRO A 658 -24.18 -35.20 -21.22
N THR A 659 -23.84 -36.49 -21.20
CA THR A 659 -23.73 -37.29 -22.43
C THR A 659 -25.10 -37.69 -23.00
N ASN A 660 -26.19 -37.51 -22.24
CA ASN A 660 -27.55 -37.93 -22.59
C ASN A 660 -28.55 -36.75 -22.48
N GLY A 661 -28.51 -35.81 -23.42
CA GLY A 661 -29.54 -34.77 -23.61
C GLY A 661 -30.62 -35.22 -24.59
N ARG A 662 -31.88 -34.84 -24.35
CA ARG A 662 -33.09 -35.25 -25.10
C ARG A 662 -33.00 -34.94 -26.61
N ASN A 663 -33.27 -35.97 -27.44
CA ASN A 663 -33.65 -35.94 -28.86
C ASN A 663 -33.08 -34.82 -29.76
N GLY A 664 -31.85 -35.02 -30.24
CA GLY A 664 -31.26 -34.28 -31.37
C GLY A 664 -29.81 -34.71 -31.66
N PRO A 665 -29.27 -34.53 -32.88
CA PRO A 665 -27.85 -34.75 -33.15
C PRO A 665 -27.00 -33.73 -32.39
N GLN A 666 -26.18 -34.19 -31.43
CA GLN A 666 -25.27 -33.32 -30.69
C GLN A 666 -24.05 -32.94 -31.53
N PRO A 667 -23.48 -31.73 -31.35
CA PRO A 667 -22.23 -31.36 -32.00
C PRO A 667 -21.07 -32.24 -31.47
N PRO A 668 -19.99 -32.41 -32.24
CA PRO A 668 -18.78 -33.08 -31.76
C PRO A 668 -18.26 -32.43 -30.47
N VAL A 669 -17.86 -33.26 -29.51
CA VAL A 669 -17.28 -32.83 -28.23
C VAL A 669 -15.77 -33.10 -28.26
N VAL A 670 -14.96 -32.07 -28.06
CA VAL A 670 -13.49 -32.13 -28.08
C VAL A 670 -12.94 -31.62 -26.77
N ARG A 671 -11.95 -32.32 -26.20
CA ARG A 671 -11.30 -31.91 -24.96
C ARG A 671 -10.28 -30.81 -25.19
N LEU A 672 -10.29 -29.78 -24.35
CA LEU A 672 -9.28 -28.72 -24.27
C LEU A 672 -8.02 -29.24 -23.56
N GLN A 673 -7.34 -30.18 -24.19
CA GLN A 673 -6.07 -30.74 -23.75
C GLN A 673 -5.24 -31.12 -24.98
N HIS A 674 -3.98 -31.50 -24.78
CA HIS A 674 -3.14 -32.03 -25.86
C HIS A 674 -3.84 -33.22 -26.58
N PRO A 675 -3.87 -33.25 -27.93
CA PRO A 675 -3.14 -32.38 -28.88
C PRO A 675 -3.91 -31.12 -29.34
N PHE A 676 -5.15 -30.90 -28.89
CA PHE A 676 -5.98 -29.78 -29.34
C PHE A 676 -5.42 -28.42 -28.91
N VAL A 677 -4.71 -28.41 -27.78
CA VAL A 677 -4.03 -27.25 -27.19
C VAL A 677 -2.58 -27.66 -26.94
N PRO A 678 -1.57 -26.80 -27.22
CA PRO A 678 -0.16 -27.22 -27.15
C PRO A 678 0.28 -27.60 -25.73
N ASP A 679 1.18 -28.57 -25.62
CA ASP A 679 1.83 -28.95 -24.35
C ASP A 679 2.97 -27.96 -24.06
N PRO A 680 2.92 -27.21 -22.94
CA PRO A 680 3.96 -26.23 -22.60
C PRO A 680 5.35 -26.85 -22.35
N THR A 681 5.43 -28.15 -22.12
CA THR A 681 6.70 -28.86 -21.89
C THR A 681 7.40 -29.31 -23.18
N GLN A 682 6.73 -29.16 -24.32
CA GLN A 682 7.26 -29.54 -25.63
C GLN A 682 7.59 -28.28 -26.46
N PRO A 683 8.77 -28.21 -27.08
CA PRO A 683 9.11 -27.09 -27.96
C PRO A 683 8.15 -27.06 -29.16
N ALA A 684 7.64 -25.86 -29.48
CA ALA A 684 6.79 -25.65 -30.64
C ALA A 684 7.53 -26.07 -31.93
N ASP A 685 6.82 -26.72 -32.86
CA ASP A 685 7.38 -27.07 -34.16
C ASP A 685 7.64 -25.79 -34.97
N PRO A 686 8.90 -25.43 -35.26
CA PRO A 686 9.25 -24.21 -35.99
C PRO A 686 8.80 -24.22 -37.45
N HIS A 687 8.32 -25.36 -37.97
CA HIS A 687 7.85 -25.51 -39.36
C HIS A 687 6.32 -25.54 -39.50
N ALA A 688 5.56 -25.55 -38.40
CA ALA A 688 4.10 -25.51 -38.45
C ALA A 688 3.61 -24.06 -38.65
N SER A 689 3.38 -23.64 -39.89
CA SER A 689 2.73 -22.35 -40.16
C SER A 689 1.22 -22.47 -39.92
N ALA A 690 0.71 -21.76 -38.93
CA ALA A 690 -0.73 -21.63 -38.73
C ALA A 690 -1.38 -20.99 -39.98
N PRO A 691 -2.64 -21.36 -40.31
CA PRO A 691 -3.37 -20.70 -41.38
C PRO A 691 -3.49 -19.19 -41.10
N PRO A 692 -3.56 -18.36 -42.17
CA PRO A 692 -3.85 -16.95 -42.00
C PRO A 692 -5.21 -16.79 -41.30
N PRO A 693 -5.36 -15.78 -40.43
CA PRO A 693 -6.63 -15.52 -39.76
C PRO A 693 -7.75 -15.39 -40.80
N LYS A 694 -8.91 -15.99 -40.53
CA LYS A 694 -10.04 -15.89 -41.45
C LYS A 694 -10.66 -14.51 -41.32
N GLN A 695 -10.85 -13.84 -42.45
CA GLN A 695 -11.31 -12.45 -42.48
C GLN A 695 -12.80 -12.37 -42.12
N ILE A 696 -13.12 -11.68 -41.02
CA ILE A 696 -14.47 -11.24 -40.69
C ILE A 696 -14.91 -10.12 -41.65
N ARG A 697 -16.22 -9.93 -41.85
CA ARG A 697 -16.80 -8.93 -42.76
C ARG A 697 -16.63 -7.50 -42.22
N GLY A 698 -16.62 -7.34 -40.90
CA GLY A 698 -16.47 -6.04 -40.25
C GLY A 698 -16.51 -6.13 -38.72
N PRO A 699 -16.27 -5.02 -38.00
CA PRO A 699 -16.27 -4.98 -36.54
C PRO A 699 -17.64 -5.30 -35.91
N ASP A 700 -18.73 -5.20 -36.68
CA ASP A 700 -20.09 -5.52 -36.24
C ASP A 700 -20.42 -7.02 -36.34
N ASP A 701 -19.50 -7.85 -36.87
CA ASP A 701 -19.69 -9.30 -36.88
C ASP A 701 -19.72 -9.85 -35.43
N PRO A 702 -20.57 -10.86 -35.15
CA PRO A 702 -20.65 -11.48 -33.84
C PRO A 702 -19.32 -12.10 -33.41
N ALA A 703 -18.82 -11.71 -32.23
CA ALA A 703 -17.62 -12.25 -31.62
C ALA A 703 -17.95 -13.30 -30.55
N SER A 704 -18.98 -13.05 -29.75
CA SER A 704 -19.34 -13.89 -28.61
C SER A 704 -20.85 -13.91 -28.36
N ILE A 705 -21.38 -15.00 -27.81
CA ILE A 705 -22.75 -15.08 -27.28
C ILE A 705 -22.66 -15.44 -25.80
N ILE A 706 -23.10 -14.53 -24.94
CA ILE A 706 -23.05 -14.72 -23.48
C ILE A 706 -24.48 -14.93 -22.97
N PHE A 707 -24.68 -15.93 -22.11
CA PHE A 707 -25.97 -16.20 -21.48
C PHE A 707 -26.02 -15.54 -20.11
N VAL A 708 -26.94 -14.59 -19.91
CA VAL A 708 -27.11 -13.86 -18.66
C VAL A 708 -28.28 -14.46 -17.88
N ASN A 709 -28.04 -14.86 -16.62
CA ASN A 709 -29.07 -15.40 -15.73
C ASN A 709 -29.84 -14.28 -15.02
N GLY A 710 -31.16 -14.25 -15.20
CA GLY A 710 -32.04 -13.49 -14.30
C GLY A 710 -32.36 -14.33 -13.07
N THR A 711 -32.58 -13.70 -11.91
CA THR A 711 -32.94 -14.38 -10.65
C THR A 711 -34.27 -15.15 -10.70
N THR A 712 -35.03 -15.06 -11.80
CA THR A 712 -36.39 -15.61 -11.95
C THR A 712 -36.75 -16.15 -13.34
N HIS A 713 -35.84 -16.15 -14.34
CA HIS A 713 -36.12 -16.58 -15.71
C HIS A 713 -34.96 -17.36 -16.36
N PRO A 714 -35.22 -18.24 -17.36
CA PRO A 714 -34.17 -18.98 -18.07
C PRO A 714 -33.12 -18.05 -18.72
N PRO A 715 -31.86 -18.52 -18.86
CA PRO A 715 -30.74 -17.71 -19.35
C PRO A 715 -31.04 -17.06 -20.71
N LYS A 716 -30.84 -15.74 -20.82
CA LYS A 716 -31.05 -15.02 -22.10
C LYS A 716 -29.74 -14.85 -22.86
N PRO A 717 -29.69 -15.18 -24.17
CA PRO A 717 -28.50 -14.96 -24.98
C PRO A 717 -28.33 -13.47 -25.30
N VAL A 718 -27.12 -12.97 -25.09
CA VAL A 718 -26.65 -11.65 -25.49
C VAL A 718 -25.58 -11.85 -26.54
N VAL A 719 -25.85 -11.42 -27.77
CA VAL A 719 -24.87 -11.44 -28.86
C VAL A 719 -24.01 -10.19 -28.77
N LEU A 720 -22.69 -10.37 -28.73
CA LEU A 720 -21.72 -9.29 -28.69
C LEU A 720 -20.89 -9.30 -29.97
N SER A 721 -20.89 -8.17 -30.67
CA SER A 721 -19.99 -7.90 -31.78
C SER A 721 -18.57 -7.60 -31.31
N HIS A 722 -17.59 -7.69 -32.22
CA HIS A 722 -16.23 -7.25 -31.90
C HIS A 722 -16.18 -5.77 -31.49
N ALA A 723 -16.97 -4.91 -32.15
CA ALA A 723 -17.08 -3.48 -31.85
C ALA A 723 -17.53 -3.22 -30.41
N GLU A 724 -18.57 -3.94 -29.96
CA GLU A 724 -19.12 -3.80 -28.60
C GLU A 724 -18.13 -4.27 -27.55
N CYS A 725 -17.47 -5.41 -27.76
CA CYS A 725 -16.42 -5.89 -26.85
C CYS A 725 -15.26 -4.87 -26.76
N LEU A 726 -14.79 -4.35 -27.89
CA LEU A 726 -13.70 -3.35 -27.93
C LEU A 726 -14.12 -2.01 -27.32
N SER A 727 -15.36 -1.57 -27.52
CA SER A 727 -15.91 -0.35 -26.93
C SER A 727 -15.88 -0.41 -25.41
N ARG A 728 -16.31 -1.54 -24.84
CA ARG A 728 -16.29 -1.78 -23.38
C ARG A 728 -14.89 -1.86 -22.81
N VAL A 729 -13.94 -2.45 -23.54
CA VAL A 729 -12.51 -2.41 -23.17
C VAL A 729 -12.02 -0.97 -23.13
N ARG A 730 -12.35 -0.14 -24.13
CA ARG A 730 -11.96 1.29 -24.16
C ARG A 730 -12.59 2.08 -23.02
N GLU A 731 -13.86 1.84 -22.70
CA GLU A 731 -14.57 2.44 -21.56
C GLU A 731 -13.92 2.07 -20.22
N SER A 732 -13.65 0.79 -20.00
CA SER A 732 -12.97 0.28 -18.80
C SER A 732 -11.58 0.92 -18.64
N LEU A 733 -10.86 1.09 -19.76
CA LEU A 733 -9.55 1.76 -19.81
C LEU A 733 -9.64 3.28 -19.59
N SER A 734 -10.73 3.95 -19.97
CA SER A 734 -10.88 5.41 -19.75
C SER A 734 -11.27 5.75 -18.31
N ASN A 735 -12.04 4.89 -17.65
CA ASN A 735 -12.56 5.14 -16.31
C ASN A 735 -11.55 4.79 -15.20
N GLY A 736 -10.42 4.15 -15.54
CA GLY A 736 -9.41 3.73 -14.57
C GLY A 736 -9.94 2.68 -13.59
N GLU A 737 -10.97 1.93 -13.99
CA GLU A 737 -11.69 0.95 -13.15
C GLU A 737 -10.89 -0.32 -12.87
N GLN A 738 -9.77 -0.54 -13.57
CA GLN A 738 -8.82 -1.59 -13.28
C GLN A 738 -7.44 -1.03 -12.92
N GLU A 739 -6.99 -1.33 -11.69
CA GLU A 739 -5.57 -1.27 -11.34
C GLU A 739 -4.84 -2.35 -12.15
N ALA A 740 -3.78 -1.99 -12.88
CA ALA A 740 -3.14 -2.86 -13.87
C ALA A 740 -2.22 -3.92 -13.25
N GLU A 741 -2.65 -4.54 -12.15
CA GLU A 741 -2.00 -5.71 -11.57
C GLU A 741 -2.89 -6.92 -11.60
N GLU A 742 -2.22 -8.06 -11.46
CA GLU A 742 -2.73 -9.39 -11.71
C GLU A 742 -4.20 -9.54 -11.33
N SER A 743 -5.04 -9.78 -12.34
CA SER A 743 -6.36 -10.32 -12.06
C SER A 743 -6.12 -11.73 -11.53
N MET A 744 -6.07 -11.87 -10.20
CA MET A 744 -6.18 -13.17 -9.55
C MET A 744 -7.62 -13.60 -9.74
N ILE A 745 -7.87 -14.30 -10.85
CA ILE A 745 -9.19 -14.76 -11.19
C ILE A 745 -9.35 -16.14 -10.57
N SER A 746 -9.76 -16.13 -9.31
CA SER A 746 -10.40 -17.27 -8.67
C SER A 746 -11.77 -17.46 -9.33
N ALA A 747 -11.76 -18.09 -10.51
CA ALA A 747 -12.87 -18.35 -11.42
C ALA A 747 -13.64 -17.10 -11.90
N PRO A 748 -13.48 -16.63 -13.15
CA PRO A 748 -14.38 -15.62 -13.66
C PRO A 748 -15.74 -16.31 -13.72
N ARG A 749 -16.72 -15.79 -12.97
CA ARG A 749 -18.08 -16.29 -13.10
C ARG A 749 -18.51 -15.91 -14.51
N MET A 750 -18.55 -16.87 -15.44
CA MET A 750 -18.99 -16.65 -16.82
C MET A 750 -20.51 -16.38 -16.91
N ARG A 751 -21.13 -16.03 -15.77
CA ARG A 751 -22.54 -15.67 -15.58
C ARG A 751 -22.84 -14.21 -15.91
N ASP A 752 -21.85 -13.33 -15.80
CA ASP A 752 -22.03 -11.88 -15.98
C ASP A 752 -21.13 -11.36 -17.12
N ASP A 753 -21.76 -10.78 -18.15
CA ASP A 753 -21.12 -10.15 -19.31
C ASP A 753 -20.07 -9.07 -18.92
N ASP A 754 -20.27 -8.46 -17.74
CA ASP A 754 -19.39 -7.43 -17.19
C ASP A 754 -18.02 -7.96 -16.75
N ASP A 755 -17.93 -9.21 -16.27
CA ASP A 755 -16.69 -9.77 -15.71
C ASP A 755 -15.71 -10.22 -16.81
N PHE A 756 -16.21 -10.69 -17.97
CA PHE A 756 -15.36 -11.24 -19.03
C PHE A 756 -14.72 -10.15 -19.92
N SER A 757 -15.55 -9.34 -20.59
CA SER A 757 -15.07 -8.33 -21.54
C SER A 757 -14.35 -7.19 -20.83
N ARG A 758 -14.82 -6.77 -19.64
CA ARG A 758 -14.18 -5.67 -18.91
C ARG A 758 -12.98 -6.11 -18.07
N ARG A 759 -12.86 -7.35 -17.60
CA ARG A 759 -11.74 -7.75 -16.72
C ARG A 759 -10.63 -8.51 -17.41
N ILE A 760 -10.94 -9.51 -18.24
CA ILE A 760 -9.92 -10.34 -18.91
C ILE A 760 -9.37 -9.64 -20.14
N VAL A 761 -10.24 -9.21 -21.05
CA VAL A 761 -9.82 -8.59 -22.31
C VAL A 761 -9.14 -7.25 -22.06
N SER A 762 -9.66 -6.44 -21.13
CA SER A 762 -9.01 -5.19 -20.70
C SER A 762 -7.68 -5.43 -19.97
N ALA A 763 -7.55 -6.49 -19.15
CA ALA A 763 -6.26 -6.85 -18.55
C ALA A 763 -5.24 -7.23 -19.62
N PHE A 764 -5.65 -8.02 -20.63
CA PHE A 764 -4.78 -8.36 -21.74
C PHE A 764 -4.38 -7.12 -22.54
N ALA A 765 -5.31 -6.23 -22.89
CA ALA A 765 -5.03 -4.97 -23.59
C ALA A 765 -3.97 -4.08 -22.88
N GLN A 766 -3.75 -4.28 -21.58
CA GLN A 766 -2.81 -3.53 -20.75
C GLN A 766 -1.46 -4.21 -20.54
N GLY A 767 -1.26 -5.45 -21.01
CA GLY A 767 -0.05 -6.20 -20.69
C GLY A 767 -0.05 -6.77 -19.26
N ALA A 768 -1.22 -6.98 -18.66
CA ALA A 768 -1.37 -7.55 -17.32
C ALA A 768 -1.39 -9.09 -17.32
N CYS A 769 -0.88 -9.71 -16.25
CA CYS A 769 -0.87 -11.16 -16.09
C CYS A 769 -2.17 -11.64 -15.42
N VAL A 770 -2.86 -12.62 -16.00
CA VAL A 770 -4.03 -13.28 -15.38
C VAL A 770 -3.57 -14.54 -14.65
N SER A 771 -3.87 -14.63 -13.35
CA SER A 771 -3.42 -15.74 -12.51
C SER A 771 -4.59 -16.67 -12.16
N TYR A 772 -4.42 -17.96 -12.45
CA TYR A 772 -5.36 -19.04 -12.14
C TYR A 772 -4.85 -19.82 -10.93
N ILE A 773 -5.73 -20.05 -9.96
CA ILE A 773 -5.47 -20.90 -8.80
C ILE A 773 -6.40 -22.10 -8.95
N ASP A 774 -5.84 -23.32 -8.97
CA ASP A 774 -6.64 -24.53 -8.96
C ASP A 774 -7.38 -24.59 -7.61
N GLN A 775 -8.71 -24.47 -7.63
CA GLN A 775 -9.54 -24.38 -6.41
C GLN A 775 -9.70 -25.72 -5.67
N PHE A 776 -9.03 -26.77 -6.13
CA PHE A 776 -9.00 -28.07 -5.46
C PHE A 776 -7.57 -28.63 -5.42
N ALA A 777 -6.75 -28.03 -4.55
CA ALA A 777 -5.59 -28.67 -3.94
C ALA A 777 -5.84 -28.82 -2.44
#